data_AF-A0A2N3B958-F1
#
_entry.id   AF-A0A2N3B958-F1
#
_cell.length_a   1.000
_cell.length_b   1.000
_cell.length_c   1.000
_cell.angle_alpha   90.00
_cell.angle_beta   90.00
_cell.angle_gamma   90.00
#
_symmetry.space_group_name_H-M   'P 1'
#
loop_
_entity.id
_entity.type
_entity.pdbx_description
1 polymer ?
#
loop_
_entity_poly.entity_id
_entity_poly.type
_entity_poly.pdbx_seq_one_letter_code
_entity_poly.pdbx_strand_id
1 'polypeptide(L)'
;RLRYRGQKHWNWNYAQKSWKVRLDNELVRGQQTFSFINPVNPVPFAEQIILDIARKNGLLTPDFFPVRLMLNKAYMGVYWFMGQPDEFLLRRNDRFPGSIYSGNRAESVEPNGDSSLFYRAKYWKKPSSRLAEDKPDKSDLQQLLDMIWKADPAQFAAFAREHLDLSKFALMDALDVVFGGTQHDWDQDHKLYFDPYRGRWEPLAWDFRGYRHRAAMNLGENPLQMRLKELPSYLTLRNRWVLKLVQLDASPYRIAVRARELETLLSSELASDPYWDAYSLLPEVSRYFRQWVRPMNHELLNLALESMLAVFRKRAAFLQDLLLAPAVDARLLRTPGEWDRLSLVVDGASALRLQLVQMRFNGMCEGSPSLVADADEDGRARPGETSWEGPEVSPGLSLSPGLILRPLPSPSAARGRVSVATQARRYDFRILHGAGCRLAGLHVGLLHELTDRTQVIELSPQDTTAPMLADLAGIPGPTACTPGADVAEPGRRSIHPWCTPPDPAGPVVFGPGEVRIDADRIFLPGQPVTVRPGTRFLLGPGVSLLFFDRLSALGTAGQPIRFERAGPTAWGGLTLQGPGTRGSTFSHVTITGGSKPADRLTELPGMINLHDTAEIELSDCQISLNTGSDNALHAAYVENLKIVRLRAHDCPSDALDLEFVTGEVLDSAILRTGDECIDLMGSRLRVDRVHLLGCGGNAVSAGERSDVRITSAVIVGGDTGLLAKNNSDVTCSSSVIYRTGTGVRVEKKQERYSGASR
;
A
#
# COMPACT_ATOMS: atom_id res chain seq x y z
N ARG A 1 -0.01 -17.11 -31.92
CA ARG A 1 0.39 -15.84 -32.64
C ARG A 1 1.75 -15.29 -32.15
N LEU A 2 2.65 -14.96 -33.07
CA LEU A 2 3.96 -14.32 -32.81
C LEU A 2 4.01 -12.94 -33.50
N ARG A 3 4.53 -11.91 -32.82
CA ARG A 3 4.77 -10.58 -33.43
C ARG A 3 5.96 -9.86 -32.81
N TYR A 4 6.49 -8.85 -33.50
CA TYR A 4 7.50 -7.95 -32.93
C TYR A 4 6.94 -7.15 -31.76
N ARG A 5 7.83 -6.85 -30.79
CA ARG A 5 7.53 -6.06 -29.60
C ARG A 5 8.41 -4.83 -29.56
N GLY A 6 7.87 -3.74 -29.01
CA GLY A 6 8.63 -2.51 -28.75
C GLY A 6 8.51 -1.51 -29.90
N GLN A 7 8.65 -0.22 -29.58
CA GLN A 7 8.45 0.86 -30.55
C GLN A 7 9.77 1.38 -31.13
N LYS A 8 10.90 1.14 -30.46
CA LYS A 8 12.22 1.61 -30.91
C LYS A 8 12.77 0.68 -31.98
N HIS A 9 13.49 1.24 -32.96
CA HIS A 9 13.98 0.51 -34.13
C HIS A 9 14.84 -0.68 -33.75
N TRP A 10 15.65 -0.59 -32.69
CA TRP A 10 16.50 -1.70 -32.25
C TRP A 10 15.73 -2.97 -31.85
N ASN A 11 14.42 -2.87 -31.58
CA ASN A 11 13.64 -4.07 -31.27
C ASN A 11 13.28 -4.90 -32.51
N TRP A 12 13.39 -4.35 -33.72
CA TRP A 12 12.90 -4.98 -34.94
C TRP A 12 13.79 -4.78 -36.19
N ASN A 13 14.69 -3.79 -36.21
CA ASN A 13 15.60 -3.54 -37.35
C ASN A 13 16.80 -4.48 -37.42
N TYR A 14 17.31 -4.97 -36.28
CA TYR A 14 18.49 -5.83 -36.25
C TYR A 14 18.15 -7.32 -36.28
N ALA A 15 19.16 -8.18 -36.35
CA ALA A 15 19.01 -9.62 -36.51
C ALA A 15 18.22 -10.25 -35.34
N GLN A 16 18.60 -9.91 -34.10
CA GLN A 16 17.92 -10.36 -32.90
C GLN A 16 16.76 -9.41 -32.54
N LYS A 17 15.54 -9.88 -32.73
CA LYS A 17 14.31 -9.08 -32.56
C LYS A 17 13.64 -9.38 -31.23
N SER A 18 12.99 -8.41 -30.62
CA SER A 18 12.11 -8.64 -29.46
C SER A 18 10.74 -9.16 -29.91
N TRP A 19 10.23 -10.16 -29.21
CA TRP A 19 9.00 -10.86 -29.58
C TRP A 19 7.92 -10.73 -28.51
N LYS A 20 6.66 -10.65 -28.94
CA LYS A 20 5.48 -10.88 -28.12
C LYS A 20 4.75 -12.12 -28.63
N VAL A 21 4.57 -13.08 -27.74
CA VAL A 21 3.92 -14.36 -28.00
C VAL A 21 2.53 -14.33 -27.38
N ARG A 22 1.53 -14.83 -28.12
CA ARG A 22 0.22 -15.18 -27.59
C ARG A 22 -0.10 -16.60 -28.02
N LEU A 23 -0.34 -17.47 -27.05
CA LEU A 23 -0.81 -18.84 -27.23
C LEU A 23 -2.35 -18.83 -27.30
N ASP A 24 -2.92 -19.81 -28.01
CA ASP A 24 -4.37 -19.87 -28.23
C ASP A 24 -5.04 -20.73 -27.14
N ASN A 25 -4.57 -21.96 -26.94
CA ASN A 25 -5.17 -22.94 -26.01
C ASN A 25 -4.20 -23.47 -24.96
N GLU A 26 -3.03 -22.84 -24.80
CA GLU A 26 -1.99 -23.31 -23.88
C GLU A 26 -1.53 -22.18 -22.96
N LEU A 27 -1.10 -22.54 -21.75
CA LEU A 27 -0.45 -21.65 -20.79
C LEU A 27 1.02 -22.00 -20.62
N VAL A 28 1.89 -20.99 -20.69
CA VAL A 28 3.29 -21.10 -20.27
C VAL A 28 3.44 -20.34 -18.96
N ARG A 29 3.79 -21.08 -17.89
CA ARG A 29 3.84 -20.55 -16.52
C ARG A 29 2.53 -19.83 -16.19
N GLY A 30 1.39 -20.42 -16.51
CA GLY A 30 0.07 -19.81 -16.29
C GLY A 30 -0.30 -18.66 -17.23
N GLN A 31 0.54 -18.22 -18.17
CA GLN A 31 0.21 -17.09 -19.07
C GLN A 31 0.01 -17.52 -20.52
N GLN A 32 -1.05 -17.01 -21.15
CA GLN A 32 -1.25 -17.09 -22.60
C GLN A 32 -0.38 -16.08 -23.36
N THR A 33 -0.06 -14.95 -22.74
CA THR A 33 0.71 -13.88 -23.39
C THR A 33 1.96 -13.59 -22.59
N PHE A 34 3.11 -13.58 -23.25
CA PHE A 34 4.41 -13.23 -22.68
C PHE A 34 5.30 -12.62 -23.76
N SER A 35 6.47 -12.14 -23.38
CA SER A 35 7.43 -11.54 -24.32
C SER A 35 8.81 -12.17 -24.17
N PHE A 36 9.54 -12.26 -25.27
CA PHE A 36 10.99 -12.50 -25.27
C PHE A 36 11.66 -11.19 -25.65
N ILE A 37 12.39 -10.60 -24.70
CA ILE A 37 13.03 -9.30 -24.84
C ILE A 37 14.49 -9.51 -25.24
N ASN A 38 14.91 -8.83 -26.31
CA ASN A 38 16.33 -8.57 -26.55
C ASN A 38 16.73 -7.34 -25.70
N PRO A 39 17.48 -7.51 -24.60
CA PRO A 39 17.94 -6.41 -23.78
C PRO A 39 19.11 -5.69 -24.46
N VAL A 40 18.80 -4.69 -25.28
CA VAL A 40 19.78 -3.91 -26.04
C VAL A 40 20.66 -2.98 -25.18
N ASN A 41 20.62 -3.08 -23.85
CA ASN A 41 21.49 -2.32 -22.95
C ASN A 41 22.83 -3.06 -22.77
N PRO A 42 23.98 -2.35 -22.65
CA PRO A 42 25.29 -2.98 -22.50
C PRO A 42 25.41 -3.95 -21.32
N VAL A 43 24.63 -3.72 -20.25
CA VAL A 43 24.50 -4.63 -19.11
C VAL A 43 23.08 -5.23 -19.15
N PRO A 44 22.88 -6.39 -19.81
CA PRO A 44 21.55 -6.89 -20.16
C PRO A 44 20.69 -7.30 -18.95
N PHE A 45 21.33 -7.64 -17.84
CA PHE A 45 20.68 -8.06 -16.59
C PHE A 45 20.42 -6.92 -15.59
N ALA A 46 20.74 -5.66 -15.93
CA ALA A 46 20.62 -4.53 -15.01
C ALA A 46 19.18 -4.33 -14.47
N GLU A 47 18.17 -4.47 -15.35
CA GLU A 47 16.75 -4.37 -14.97
C GLU A 47 16.32 -5.51 -14.04
N GLN A 48 16.85 -6.72 -14.26
CA GLN A 48 16.54 -7.88 -13.43
C GLN A 48 16.93 -7.66 -11.97
N ILE A 49 18.07 -7.00 -11.71
CA ILE A 49 18.51 -6.67 -10.35
C ILE A 49 17.48 -5.78 -9.65
N ILE A 50 16.95 -4.76 -10.35
CA ILE A 50 15.96 -3.83 -9.78
C ILE A 50 14.64 -4.58 -9.49
N LEU A 51 14.18 -5.39 -10.44
CA LEU A 51 12.95 -6.18 -10.27
C LEU A 51 13.08 -7.25 -9.18
N ASP A 52 14.25 -7.86 -9.02
CA ASP A 52 14.52 -8.82 -7.93
C ASP A 52 14.44 -8.11 -6.56
N ILE A 53 14.98 -6.90 -6.44
CA ILE A 53 14.89 -6.09 -5.21
C ILE A 53 13.45 -5.64 -4.94
N ALA A 54 12.72 -5.22 -5.97
CA ALA A 54 11.31 -4.85 -5.88
C ALA A 54 10.46 -6.02 -5.39
N ARG A 55 10.64 -7.21 -5.98
CA ARG A 55 9.95 -8.45 -5.60
C ARG A 55 10.25 -8.85 -4.16
N LYS A 56 11.53 -8.81 -3.77
CA LYS A 56 11.97 -9.12 -2.40
C LYS A 56 11.29 -8.23 -1.35
N ASN A 57 10.99 -6.99 -1.70
CA ASN A 57 10.35 -6.02 -0.82
C ASN A 57 8.81 -5.93 -1.02
N GLY A 58 8.20 -6.91 -1.70
CA GLY A 58 6.75 -7.06 -1.74
C GLY A 58 6.01 -6.28 -2.84
N LEU A 59 6.72 -5.70 -3.82
CA LEU A 59 6.08 -5.15 -5.01
C LEU A 59 5.70 -6.25 -6.00
N LEU A 60 4.56 -6.04 -6.67
CA LEU A 60 4.18 -6.80 -7.84
C LEU A 60 5.22 -6.59 -8.94
N THR A 61 5.76 -7.70 -9.46
CA THR A 61 6.77 -7.70 -10.52
C THR A 61 6.42 -8.75 -11.57
N PRO A 62 6.75 -8.54 -12.86
CA PRO A 62 6.66 -9.61 -13.83
C PRO A 62 7.68 -10.71 -13.54
N ASP A 63 7.36 -11.92 -14.01
CA ASP A 63 8.39 -12.94 -14.28
C ASP A 63 9.39 -12.32 -15.26
N PHE A 64 10.67 -12.22 -14.87
CA PHE A 64 11.72 -11.62 -15.69
C PHE A 64 13.05 -12.37 -15.50
N PHE A 65 13.44 -13.19 -16.48
CA PHE A 65 14.62 -14.04 -16.38
C PHE A 65 15.19 -14.42 -17.76
N PRO A 66 16.50 -14.73 -17.86
CA PRO A 66 17.15 -15.08 -19.12
C PRO A 66 16.73 -16.47 -19.62
N VAL A 67 16.66 -16.63 -20.94
CA VAL A 67 16.34 -17.86 -21.66
C VAL A 67 17.12 -17.92 -22.98
N ARG A 68 17.43 -19.14 -23.45
CA ARG A 68 17.83 -19.37 -24.84
C ARG A 68 16.60 -19.46 -25.72
N LEU A 69 16.59 -18.73 -26.85
CA LEU A 69 15.50 -18.85 -27.82
C LEU A 69 15.93 -19.68 -29.02
N MET A 70 15.17 -20.73 -29.31
CA MET A 70 15.27 -21.52 -30.54
C MET A 70 14.06 -21.21 -31.42
N LEU A 71 14.29 -20.77 -32.66
CA LEU A 71 13.23 -20.54 -33.64
C LEU A 71 13.52 -21.37 -34.89
N ASN A 72 12.61 -22.29 -35.25
CA ASN A 72 12.80 -23.22 -36.37
C ASN A 72 14.13 -24.00 -36.31
N LYS A 73 14.50 -24.48 -35.11
CA LYS A 73 15.78 -25.15 -34.81
C LYS A 73 17.04 -24.27 -34.95
N ALA A 74 16.91 -22.98 -35.29
CA ALA A 74 18.01 -22.03 -35.25
C ALA A 74 18.12 -21.38 -33.87
N TYR A 75 19.35 -21.25 -33.36
CA TYR A 75 19.62 -20.51 -32.13
C TYR A 75 19.57 -19.01 -32.41
N MET A 76 18.73 -18.30 -31.66
CA MET A 76 18.49 -16.85 -31.84
C MET A 76 19.21 -16.00 -30.79
N GLY A 77 20.03 -16.61 -29.93
CA GLY A 77 20.72 -15.93 -28.84
C GLY A 77 19.98 -15.96 -27.51
N VAL A 78 20.46 -15.13 -26.59
CA VAL A 78 19.97 -14.98 -25.22
C VAL A 78 18.88 -13.90 -25.18
N TYR A 79 17.76 -14.25 -24.56
CA TYR A 79 16.58 -13.41 -24.41
C TYR A 79 16.15 -13.31 -22.95
N TRP A 80 15.38 -12.30 -22.59
CA TRP A 80 14.67 -12.28 -21.32
C TRP A 80 13.20 -12.65 -21.53
N PHE A 81 12.75 -13.71 -20.87
CA PHE A 81 11.33 -13.95 -20.71
C PHE A 81 10.75 -12.82 -19.87
N MET A 82 9.63 -12.25 -20.30
CA MET A 82 8.89 -11.23 -19.55
C MET A 82 7.40 -11.55 -19.53
N GLY A 83 6.91 -11.86 -18.34
CA GLY A 83 5.48 -12.06 -18.08
C GLY A 83 4.67 -10.80 -18.35
N GLN A 84 3.36 -10.95 -18.61
CA GLN A 84 2.47 -9.80 -18.74
C GLN A 84 1.78 -9.47 -17.41
N PRO A 85 1.40 -8.20 -17.19
CA PRO A 85 0.63 -7.80 -16.01
C PRO A 85 -0.84 -8.16 -16.24
N ASP A 86 -1.18 -9.42 -15.99
CA ASP A 86 -2.52 -10.01 -16.08
C ASP A 86 -2.93 -10.66 -14.75
N GLU A 87 -4.12 -11.25 -14.71
CA GLU A 87 -4.64 -11.95 -13.53
C GLU A 87 -3.67 -13.01 -12.97
N PHE A 88 -2.87 -13.65 -13.83
CA PHE A 88 -1.90 -14.66 -13.40
C PHE A 88 -0.71 -14.08 -12.67
N LEU A 89 -0.37 -12.82 -12.93
CA LEU A 89 0.59 -12.10 -12.10
C LEU A 89 0.01 -11.90 -10.69
N LEU A 90 -1.28 -11.55 -10.57
CA LEU A 90 -1.94 -11.33 -9.28
C LEU A 90 -1.99 -12.64 -8.47
N ARG A 91 -2.55 -13.71 -9.06
CA ARG A 91 -2.71 -15.01 -8.40
C ARG A 91 -1.40 -15.62 -7.90
N ARG A 92 -0.29 -15.36 -8.60
CA ARG A 92 1.04 -15.85 -8.19
C ARG A 92 1.69 -15.05 -7.07
N ASN A 93 1.23 -13.82 -6.86
CA ASN A 93 1.69 -12.95 -5.78
C ASN A 93 0.64 -12.89 -4.64
N ASP A 94 -0.22 -13.91 -4.55
CA ASP A 94 -1.29 -13.99 -3.54
C ASP A 94 -2.10 -12.69 -3.51
N ARG A 95 -2.56 -12.29 -4.70
CA ARG A 95 -3.50 -11.20 -4.91
C ARG A 95 -4.76 -11.71 -5.60
N PHE A 96 -5.89 -11.14 -5.23
CA PHE A 96 -7.14 -11.35 -5.94
C PHE A 96 -7.08 -10.88 -7.38
N PRO A 97 -7.84 -11.53 -8.28
CA PRO A 97 -8.19 -10.94 -9.57
C PRO A 97 -8.83 -9.56 -9.36
N GLY A 98 -8.24 -8.54 -9.95
CA GLY A 98 -8.73 -7.17 -9.90
C GLY A 98 -8.32 -6.36 -11.11
N SER A 99 -8.60 -5.06 -11.07
CA SER A 99 -8.29 -4.15 -12.16
C SER A 99 -6.78 -3.93 -12.24
N ILE A 100 -6.16 -4.33 -13.35
CA ILE A 100 -4.80 -3.87 -13.71
C ILE A 100 -4.94 -2.80 -14.77
N TYR A 101 -4.22 -1.70 -14.60
CA TYR A 101 -4.11 -0.61 -15.54
C TYR A 101 -2.69 -0.46 -16.06
N SER A 102 -2.54 -0.25 -17.36
CA SER A 102 -1.27 -0.02 -18.03
C SER A 102 -1.33 1.28 -18.82
N GLY A 103 -0.59 2.28 -18.34
CA GLY A 103 -0.41 3.58 -19.00
C GLY A 103 0.90 3.62 -19.76
N ASN A 104 0.87 4.06 -21.02
CA ASN A 104 2.09 4.28 -21.82
C ASN A 104 1.80 5.12 -23.06
N ARG A 105 2.50 6.24 -23.22
CA ARG A 105 2.49 7.13 -24.40
C ARG A 105 1.10 7.58 -24.80
N ALA A 106 0.46 8.35 -23.91
CA ALA A 106 -0.78 8.99 -24.27
C ALA A 106 -0.52 10.13 -25.26
N GLU A 107 -1.55 10.49 -26.03
CA GLU A 107 -1.50 11.70 -26.84
C GLU A 107 -1.42 12.93 -25.91
N SER A 108 -0.78 14.00 -26.37
CA SER A 108 -0.66 15.26 -25.63
C SER A 108 -1.70 16.24 -26.15
N VAL A 109 -2.97 16.01 -25.82
CA VAL A 109 -4.10 16.85 -26.28
C VAL A 109 -4.54 17.87 -25.24
N GLU A 110 -3.90 17.90 -24.08
CA GLU A 110 -4.19 18.91 -23.06
C GLU A 110 -3.66 20.28 -23.48
N PRO A 111 -4.36 21.39 -23.14
CA PRO A 111 -3.99 22.75 -23.59
C PRO A 111 -2.57 23.18 -23.20
N ASN A 112 -2.04 22.59 -22.13
CA ASN A 112 -0.70 22.85 -21.60
C ASN A 112 0.41 22.03 -22.27
N GLY A 113 0.07 21.12 -23.20
CA GLY A 113 1.00 20.25 -23.90
C GLY A 113 1.52 19.06 -23.08
N ASP A 114 0.96 18.82 -21.89
CA ASP A 114 1.29 17.66 -21.06
C ASP A 114 0.73 16.37 -21.69
N SER A 115 1.31 15.22 -21.33
CA SER A 115 0.71 13.93 -21.71
C SER A 115 -0.67 13.79 -21.09
N SER A 116 -1.68 13.40 -21.88
CA SER A 116 -3.05 13.20 -21.38
C SER A 116 -3.21 11.95 -20.51
N LEU A 117 -2.13 11.20 -20.23
CA LEU A 117 -2.19 9.93 -19.53
C LEU A 117 -2.85 10.08 -18.16
N PHE A 118 -2.39 11.00 -17.34
CA PHE A 118 -2.93 11.23 -15.99
C PHE A 118 -4.21 12.06 -15.97
N TYR A 119 -4.71 12.52 -17.12
CA TYR A 119 -5.93 13.31 -17.19
C TYR A 119 -7.16 12.45 -17.55
N ARG A 120 -6.97 11.38 -18.32
CA ARG A 120 -8.10 10.62 -18.89
C ARG A 120 -7.89 9.11 -18.86
N ALA A 121 -8.82 8.40 -18.22
CA ALA A 121 -8.79 6.93 -18.13
C ALA A 121 -8.83 6.23 -19.51
N LYS A 122 -9.34 6.90 -20.56
CA LYS A 122 -9.37 6.36 -21.93
C LYS A 122 -7.99 5.97 -22.47
N TYR A 123 -6.92 6.66 -22.05
CA TYR A 123 -5.56 6.41 -22.51
C TYR A 123 -4.87 5.24 -21.78
N TRP A 124 -5.46 4.73 -20.71
CA TRP A 124 -4.98 3.55 -20.01
C TRP A 124 -5.57 2.29 -20.60
N LYS A 125 -4.78 1.24 -20.73
CA LYS A 125 -5.31 -0.10 -21.03
C LYS A 125 -5.71 -0.76 -19.71
N LYS A 126 -6.76 -1.59 -19.73
CA LYS A 126 -7.15 -2.45 -18.61
C LYS A 126 -6.86 -3.93 -18.95
N PRO A 127 -5.61 -4.43 -18.78
CA PRO A 127 -5.30 -5.82 -19.11
C PRO A 127 -6.12 -6.85 -18.33
N SER A 128 -6.44 -6.57 -17.07
CA SER A 128 -7.13 -7.45 -16.13
C SER A 128 -8.28 -6.73 -15.45
N SER A 129 -9.32 -7.46 -15.09
CA SER A 129 -10.49 -7.05 -14.30
C SER A 129 -10.93 -8.24 -13.44
N ARG A 130 -11.77 -8.02 -12.42
CA ARG A 130 -12.34 -9.10 -11.60
C ARG A 130 -13.26 -9.98 -12.44
N LEU A 131 -14.28 -9.38 -13.05
CA LEU A 131 -15.16 -10.04 -14.01
C LEU A 131 -14.80 -9.63 -15.44
N ALA A 132 -15.12 -10.48 -16.42
CA ALA A 132 -14.79 -10.23 -17.82
C ALA A 132 -15.60 -9.04 -18.39
N GLU A 133 -16.85 -8.92 -17.94
CA GLU A 133 -17.81 -7.85 -18.24
C GLU A 133 -17.33 -6.48 -17.73
N ASP A 134 -16.53 -6.41 -16.67
CA ASP A 134 -16.02 -5.15 -16.10
C ASP A 134 -14.82 -4.58 -16.87
N LYS A 135 -14.33 -5.30 -17.89
CA LYS A 135 -13.14 -4.89 -18.65
C LYS A 135 -13.27 -3.55 -19.39
N PRO A 136 -14.44 -3.16 -19.93
CA PRO A 136 -14.66 -1.85 -20.51
C PRO A 136 -14.76 -0.73 -19.47
N ASP A 137 -15.24 -1.03 -18.26
CA ASP A 137 -15.40 -0.03 -17.20
C ASP A 137 -14.05 0.37 -16.60
N LYS A 138 -13.85 1.69 -16.45
CA LYS A 138 -12.66 2.29 -15.83
C LYS A 138 -13.03 3.38 -14.83
N SER A 139 -14.24 3.29 -14.27
CA SER A 139 -14.77 4.20 -13.25
C SER A 139 -13.83 4.31 -12.05
N ASP A 140 -13.32 3.18 -11.56
CA ASP A 140 -12.30 3.08 -10.50
C ASP A 140 -11.04 3.93 -10.80
N LEU A 141 -10.45 3.79 -12.00
CA LEU A 141 -9.30 4.58 -12.42
C LEU A 141 -9.67 6.05 -12.58
N GLN A 142 -10.84 6.36 -13.16
CA GLN A 142 -11.27 7.74 -13.33
C GLN A 142 -11.44 8.43 -11.98
N GLN A 143 -11.92 7.72 -10.95
CA GLN A 143 -11.98 8.22 -9.58
C GLN A 143 -10.58 8.54 -9.04
N LEU A 144 -9.59 7.64 -9.22
CA LEU A 144 -8.20 7.92 -8.84
C LEU A 144 -7.65 9.18 -9.55
N LEU A 145 -7.87 9.31 -10.86
CA LEU A 145 -7.42 10.48 -11.62
C LEU A 145 -8.12 11.76 -11.16
N ASP A 146 -9.41 11.69 -10.85
CA ASP A 146 -10.18 12.81 -10.30
C ASP A 146 -9.65 13.23 -8.92
N MET A 147 -9.24 12.28 -8.07
CA MET A 147 -8.60 12.61 -6.79
C MET A 147 -7.24 13.32 -6.98
N ILE A 148 -6.49 12.99 -8.04
CA ILE A 148 -5.23 13.67 -8.35
C ILE A 148 -5.46 15.13 -8.76
N TRP A 149 -6.53 15.44 -9.51
CA TRP A 149 -6.71 16.77 -10.12
C TRP A 149 -7.76 17.66 -9.46
N LYS A 150 -8.83 17.07 -8.90
CA LYS A 150 -10.02 17.79 -8.42
C LYS A 150 -10.09 17.88 -6.91
N ALA A 151 -9.56 16.90 -6.19
CA ALA A 151 -9.63 16.89 -4.74
C ALA A 151 -8.71 17.93 -4.11
N ASP A 152 -9.21 18.63 -3.10
CA ASP A 152 -8.39 19.47 -2.24
C ASP A 152 -7.35 18.63 -1.46
N PRO A 153 -6.35 19.26 -0.81
CA PRO A 153 -5.32 18.51 -0.10
C PRO A 153 -5.83 17.58 1.02
N ALA A 154 -6.86 17.99 1.77
CA ALA A 154 -7.41 17.18 2.87
C ALA A 154 -8.21 15.98 2.35
N GLN A 155 -9.02 16.19 1.31
CA GLN A 155 -9.75 15.14 0.61
C GLN A 155 -8.81 14.12 -0.01
N PHE A 156 -7.75 14.56 -0.68
CA PHE A 156 -6.74 13.66 -1.23
C PHE A 156 -5.98 12.92 -0.13
N ALA A 157 -5.67 13.56 1.00
CA ALA A 157 -5.03 12.90 2.13
C ALA A 157 -5.89 11.78 2.73
N ALA A 158 -7.18 12.02 2.91
CA ALA A 158 -8.13 11.00 3.37
C ALA A 158 -8.20 9.82 2.39
N PHE A 159 -8.40 10.11 1.10
CA PHE A 159 -8.42 9.07 0.06
C PHE A 159 -7.10 8.29 -0.04
N ALA A 160 -5.97 8.98 0.03
CA ALA A 160 -4.66 8.33 -0.06
C ALA A 160 -4.41 7.39 1.12
N ARG A 161 -4.86 7.75 2.32
CA ARG A 161 -4.78 6.89 3.52
C ARG A 161 -5.66 5.65 3.41
N GLU A 162 -6.85 5.79 2.84
CA GLU A 162 -7.84 4.70 2.75
C GLU A 162 -7.56 3.77 1.57
N HIS A 163 -7.31 4.35 0.39
CA HIS A 163 -7.33 3.68 -0.90
C HIS A 163 -5.99 3.53 -1.60
N LEU A 164 -4.86 4.00 -1.03
CA LEU A 164 -3.53 3.77 -1.60
C LEU A 164 -2.67 2.98 -0.62
N ASP A 165 -1.93 1.98 -1.11
CA ASP A 165 -0.85 1.38 -0.33
C ASP A 165 0.37 2.32 -0.33
N LEU A 166 0.35 3.29 0.59
CA LEU A 166 1.38 4.32 0.70
C LEU A 166 2.79 3.76 0.85
N SER A 167 2.95 2.60 1.50
CA SER A 167 4.25 1.94 1.66
C SER A 167 4.78 1.41 0.32
N LYS A 168 3.92 0.75 -0.47
CA LYS A 168 4.30 0.26 -1.81
C LYS A 168 4.55 1.41 -2.79
N PHE A 169 3.75 2.48 -2.75
CA PHE A 169 4.02 3.69 -3.55
C PHE A 169 5.35 4.36 -3.16
N ALA A 170 5.63 4.47 -1.87
CA ALA A 170 6.89 5.00 -1.36
C ALA A 170 8.09 4.13 -1.76
N LEU A 171 7.95 2.80 -1.76
CA LEU A 171 8.97 1.87 -2.23
C LEU A 171 9.21 2.01 -3.75
N MET A 172 8.15 2.12 -4.55
CA MET A 172 8.27 2.32 -6.00
C MET A 172 9.01 3.63 -6.33
N ASP A 173 8.63 4.74 -5.68
CA ASP A 173 9.31 6.04 -5.80
C ASP A 173 10.77 5.94 -5.32
N ALA A 174 11.03 5.25 -4.20
CA ALA A 174 12.38 5.03 -3.70
C ALA A 174 13.27 4.24 -4.68
N LEU A 175 12.73 3.27 -5.41
CA LEU A 175 13.47 2.56 -6.45
C LEU A 175 13.85 3.48 -7.62
N ASP A 176 12.92 4.33 -8.09
CA ASP A 176 13.24 5.36 -9.10
C ASP A 176 14.32 6.32 -8.58
N VAL A 177 14.28 6.69 -7.31
CA VAL A 177 15.28 7.58 -6.70
C VAL A 177 16.64 6.91 -6.62
N VAL A 178 16.71 5.70 -6.06
CA VAL A 178 17.96 4.97 -5.82
C VAL A 178 18.65 4.63 -7.14
N PHE A 179 17.89 4.14 -8.12
CA PHE A 179 18.45 3.77 -9.41
C PHE A 179 18.47 4.93 -10.42
N GLY A 180 17.92 6.10 -10.10
CA GLY A 180 17.83 7.21 -11.07
C GLY A 180 16.92 6.88 -12.26
N GLY A 181 15.81 6.19 -11.99
CA GLY A 181 14.76 5.87 -12.94
C GLY A 181 14.12 7.14 -13.51
N THR A 182 13.76 7.08 -14.80
CA THR A 182 13.08 8.18 -15.51
C THR A 182 11.96 7.68 -16.41
N GLN A 183 11.50 6.45 -16.22
CA GLN A 183 10.45 5.86 -17.05
C GLN A 183 9.06 6.00 -16.44
N HIS A 184 8.93 6.19 -15.12
CA HIS A 184 7.64 6.45 -14.46
C HIS A 184 7.30 7.95 -14.41
N ASP A 185 7.45 8.61 -15.57
CA ASP A 185 7.27 10.06 -15.76
C ASP A 185 5.80 10.40 -16.06
N TRP A 186 5.49 11.50 -16.74
CA TRP A 186 4.09 11.86 -17.04
C TRP A 186 3.42 10.96 -18.09
N ASP A 187 4.20 10.15 -18.80
CA ASP A 187 3.75 9.57 -20.05
C ASP A 187 3.94 8.06 -20.16
N GLN A 188 4.97 7.49 -19.55
CA GLN A 188 5.32 6.09 -19.83
C GLN A 188 5.37 5.16 -18.63
N ASP A 189 5.28 3.88 -18.96
CA ASP A 189 5.57 2.70 -18.15
C ASP A 189 4.80 2.48 -16.82
N HIS A 190 3.82 3.32 -16.48
CA HIS A 190 2.92 3.10 -15.35
C HIS A 190 2.14 1.78 -15.40
N LYS A 191 2.14 1.08 -14.28
CA LYS A 191 1.29 -0.10 -14.01
C LYS A 191 0.68 0.06 -12.62
N LEU A 192 -0.65 0.00 -12.55
CA LEU A 192 -1.40 0.11 -11.31
C LEU A 192 -2.31 -1.10 -11.18
N TYR A 193 -2.43 -1.63 -9.97
CA TYR A 193 -3.37 -2.69 -9.61
C TYR A 193 -4.32 -2.13 -8.54
N PHE A 194 -5.62 -2.33 -8.74
CA PHE A 194 -6.63 -2.06 -7.71
C PHE A 194 -7.12 -3.40 -7.14
N ASP A 195 -6.89 -3.59 -5.83
CA ASP A 195 -7.32 -4.77 -5.10
C ASP A 195 -8.76 -4.57 -4.60
N PRO A 196 -9.73 -5.37 -5.08
CA PRO A 196 -11.13 -5.16 -4.77
C PRO A 196 -11.46 -5.41 -3.29
N TYR A 197 -10.75 -6.28 -2.59
CA TYR A 197 -11.07 -6.64 -1.20
C TYR A 197 -10.28 -5.83 -0.18
N ARG A 198 -9.09 -5.33 -0.55
CA ARG A 198 -8.40 -4.30 0.24
C ARG A 198 -8.99 -2.91 0.02
N GLY A 199 -9.62 -2.68 -1.13
CA GLY A 199 -10.06 -1.35 -1.56
C GLY A 199 -8.89 -0.41 -1.85
N ARG A 200 -7.72 -0.95 -2.22
CA ARG A 200 -6.46 -0.20 -2.31
C ARG A 200 -5.75 -0.36 -3.65
N TRP A 201 -5.13 0.72 -4.10
CA TRP A 201 -4.23 0.75 -5.23
C TRP A 201 -2.80 0.37 -4.81
N GLU A 202 -2.15 -0.44 -5.64
CA GLU A 202 -0.74 -0.79 -5.55
C GLU A 202 -0.03 -0.47 -6.87
N PRO A 203 1.22 0.05 -6.84
CA PRO A 203 2.05 0.12 -8.03
C PRO A 203 2.59 -1.28 -8.40
N LEU A 204 2.81 -1.50 -9.69
CA LEU A 204 3.52 -2.67 -10.20
C LEU A 204 4.84 -2.22 -10.84
N ALA A 205 5.93 -2.81 -10.40
CA ALA A 205 7.30 -2.48 -10.81
C ALA A 205 7.55 -2.90 -12.27
N TRP A 206 7.89 -1.94 -13.14
CA TRP A 206 7.93 -2.17 -14.58
C TRP A 206 8.86 -1.20 -15.35
N ASP A 207 9.93 -1.70 -16.00
CA ASP A 207 10.83 -0.95 -16.90
C ASP A 207 11.39 0.36 -16.28
N PHE A 208 12.30 0.25 -15.31
CA PHE A 208 12.90 1.42 -14.65
C PHE A 208 13.91 2.16 -15.53
N ARG A 209 14.67 1.42 -16.34
CA ARG A 209 15.88 1.88 -17.04
C ARG A 209 16.79 2.70 -16.14
N GLY A 210 17.19 2.16 -15.00
CA GLY A 210 17.95 2.87 -13.96
C GLY A 210 19.43 3.10 -14.26
N TYR A 211 20.22 3.11 -13.18
CA TYR A 211 21.66 3.37 -13.09
C TYR A 211 22.10 4.75 -13.63
N ARG A 212 21.39 5.80 -13.22
CA ARG A 212 21.73 7.19 -13.59
C ARG A 212 22.04 8.04 -12.35
N HIS A 213 22.89 9.04 -12.55
CA HIS A 213 23.21 10.02 -11.51
C HIS A 213 23.09 11.45 -12.05
N ARG A 214 22.31 12.27 -11.32
CA ARG A 214 22.35 13.74 -11.31
C ARG A 214 22.16 14.20 -9.86
N ALA A 215 22.59 15.41 -9.53
CA ALA A 215 22.44 16.01 -8.20
C ALA A 215 21.00 16.49 -7.95
N ALA A 216 20.03 15.58 -8.03
CA ALA A 216 18.61 15.81 -7.79
C ALA A 216 17.99 14.58 -7.14
N MET A 217 16.99 14.78 -6.27
CA MET A 217 16.37 13.67 -5.54
C MET A 217 15.60 12.72 -6.48
N ASN A 218 14.68 13.24 -7.28
CA ASN A 218 13.99 12.50 -8.33
C ASN A 218 14.49 12.97 -9.70
N LEU A 219 14.68 12.04 -10.65
CA LEU A 219 15.08 12.37 -12.02
C LEU A 219 13.88 12.43 -12.99
N GLY A 220 12.77 11.81 -12.61
CA GLY A 220 11.45 11.92 -13.22
C GLY A 220 10.40 11.98 -12.12
N GLU A 221 9.28 12.61 -12.43
CA GLU A 221 8.13 12.79 -11.55
C GLU A 221 6.86 12.51 -12.34
N ASN A 222 5.78 12.19 -11.64
CA ASN A 222 4.45 12.11 -12.23
C ASN A 222 3.39 12.77 -11.31
N PRO A 223 2.19 13.09 -11.83
CA PRO A 223 1.15 13.79 -11.06
C PRO A 223 0.75 13.08 -9.76
N LEU A 224 0.66 11.74 -9.74
CA LEU A 224 0.34 11.00 -8.53
C LEU A 224 1.46 11.12 -7.48
N GLN A 225 2.73 10.95 -7.88
CA GLN A 225 3.87 11.16 -7.00
C GLN A 225 3.92 12.58 -6.42
N MET A 226 3.62 13.59 -7.23
CA MET A 226 3.56 14.98 -6.75
C MET A 226 2.50 15.15 -5.66
N ARG A 227 1.28 14.65 -5.88
CA ARG A 227 0.21 14.69 -4.87
C ARG A 227 0.54 13.90 -3.61
N LEU A 228 1.13 12.70 -3.76
CA LEU A 228 1.58 11.90 -2.62
C LEU A 228 2.63 12.62 -1.78
N LYS A 229 3.55 13.34 -2.42
CA LYS A 229 4.59 14.11 -1.73
C LYS A 229 4.00 15.27 -0.91
N GLU A 230 2.83 15.82 -1.31
CA GLU A 230 2.12 16.83 -0.51
C GLU A 230 1.58 16.29 0.82
N LEU A 231 1.42 14.97 0.96
CA LEU A 231 0.94 14.37 2.19
C LEU A 231 1.96 14.52 3.32
N PRO A 232 1.51 14.85 4.55
CA PRO A 232 2.36 14.74 5.73
C PRO A 232 3.02 13.36 5.81
N SER A 233 4.31 13.34 6.15
CA SER A 233 5.10 12.12 6.37
C SER A 233 5.38 11.20 5.17
N TYR A 234 4.77 11.39 3.98
CA TYR A 234 5.04 10.53 2.82
C TYR A 234 6.51 10.60 2.37
N LEU A 235 7.11 11.80 2.34
CA LEU A 235 8.54 11.96 2.03
C LEU A 235 9.42 11.20 3.02
N THR A 236 9.10 11.25 4.31
CA THR A 236 9.82 10.51 5.35
C THR A 236 9.71 9.02 5.11
N LEU A 237 8.50 8.51 4.81
CA LEU A 237 8.28 7.11 4.46
C LEU A 237 9.11 6.67 3.25
N ARG A 238 9.09 7.46 2.17
CA ARG A 238 9.89 7.23 0.96
C ARG A 238 11.39 7.29 1.26
N ASN A 239 11.83 8.24 2.07
CA ASN A 239 13.26 8.41 2.36
C ASN A 239 13.80 7.33 3.31
N ARG A 240 12.97 6.76 4.20
CA ARG A 240 13.32 5.54 4.95
C ARG A 240 13.59 4.39 3.98
N TRP A 241 12.75 4.22 2.96
CA TRP A 241 12.99 3.25 1.90
C TRP A 241 14.28 3.53 1.12
N VAL A 242 14.53 4.77 0.71
CA VAL A 242 15.79 5.14 0.03
C VAL A 242 17.00 4.77 0.88
N LEU A 243 17.00 5.11 2.17
CA LEU A 243 18.09 4.81 3.09
C LEU A 243 18.27 3.30 3.28
N LYS A 244 17.18 2.56 3.53
CA LYS A 244 17.19 1.09 3.64
C LYS A 244 17.76 0.45 2.37
N LEU A 245 17.36 0.91 1.19
CA LEU A 245 17.84 0.38 -0.08
C LEU A 245 19.34 0.64 -0.23
N VAL A 246 19.83 1.88 -0.12
CA VAL A 246 21.26 2.18 -0.34
C VAL A 246 22.20 1.62 0.73
N GLN A 247 21.69 1.28 1.91
CA GLN A 247 22.48 0.68 3.00
C GLN A 247 22.40 -0.85 3.02
N LEU A 248 21.24 -1.43 2.67
CA LEU A 248 20.97 -2.86 2.84
C LEU A 248 20.63 -3.55 1.52
N ASP A 249 19.46 -3.34 0.91
CA ASP A 249 18.99 -4.21 -0.17
C ASP A 249 19.66 -3.93 -1.53
N ALA A 250 20.04 -2.67 -1.76
CA ALA A 250 20.66 -2.14 -2.96
C ALA A 250 21.98 -1.41 -2.61
N SER A 251 22.71 -1.86 -1.58
CA SER A 251 24.00 -1.24 -1.28
C SER A 251 24.97 -1.39 -2.45
N PRO A 252 25.89 -0.44 -2.69
CA PRO A 252 26.80 -0.54 -3.83
C PRO A 252 27.59 -1.86 -3.87
N TYR A 253 27.93 -2.41 -2.70
CA TYR A 253 28.53 -3.73 -2.57
C TYR A 253 27.59 -4.85 -3.06
N ARG A 254 26.35 -4.90 -2.59
CA ARG A 254 25.39 -5.95 -2.99
C ARG A 254 24.99 -5.88 -4.45
N ILE A 255 24.85 -4.67 -5.01
CA ILE A 255 24.61 -4.49 -6.44
C ILE A 255 25.81 -5.01 -7.24
N ALA A 256 27.04 -4.70 -6.83
CA ALA A 256 28.24 -5.23 -7.49
C ALA A 256 28.31 -6.76 -7.41
N VAL A 257 28.11 -7.36 -6.23
CA VAL A 257 28.09 -8.82 -6.05
C VAL A 257 27.03 -9.46 -6.95
N ARG A 258 25.78 -9.00 -6.89
CA ARG A 258 24.70 -9.57 -7.68
C ARG A 258 24.92 -9.42 -9.19
N ALA A 259 25.48 -8.29 -9.62
CA ALA A 259 25.81 -8.06 -11.02
C ALA A 259 26.91 -9.02 -11.51
N ARG A 260 27.95 -9.27 -10.69
CA ARG A 260 29.03 -10.21 -11.00
C ARG A 260 28.58 -11.66 -10.99
N GLU A 261 27.65 -12.03 -10.10
CA GLU A 261 26.99 -13.33 -10.12
C GLU A 261 26.23 -13.56 -11.43
N LEU A 262 25.43 -12.58 -11.86
CA LEU A 262 24.65 -12.66 -13.11
C LEU A 262 25.55 -12.68 -14.34
N GLU A 263 26.61 -11.87 -14.35
CA GLU A 263 27.64 -11.92 -15.40
C GLU A 263 28.27 -13.31 -15.52
N THR A 264 28.68 -13.89 -14.38
CA THR A 264 29.28 -15.23 -14.34
C THR A 264 28.30 -16.29 -14.83
N LEU A 265 27.06 -16.25 -14.32
CA LEU A 265 25.99 -17.17 -14.71
C LEU A 265 25.70 -17.12 -16.22
N LEU A 266 25.80 -15.94 -16.82
CA LEU A 266 25.45 -15.71 -18.22
C LEU A 266 26.65 -15.74 -19.18
N SER A 267 27.88 -15.87 -18.67
CA SER A 267 29.10 -15.72 -19.47
C SER A 267 29.11 -16.65 -20.68
N SER A 268 28.89 -17.96 -20.49
CA SER A 268 28.90 -18.93 -21.59
C SER A 268 27.76 -18.70 -22.59
N GLU A 269 26.58 -18.32 -22.08
CA GLU A 269 25.39 -18.11 -22.90
C GLU A 269 25.56 -16.86 -23.79
N LEU A 270 26.04 -15.74 -23.22
CA LEU A 270 26.34 -14.52 -23.97
C LEU A 270 27.50 -14.70 -24.96
N ALA A 271 28.54 -15.46 -24.59
CA ALA A 271 29.65 -15.78 -25.50
C ALA A 271 29.19 -16.56 -26.74
N SER A 272 28.15 -17.38 -26.57
CA SER A 272 27.58 -18.19 -27.65
C SER A 272 26.57 -17.43 -28.51
N ASP A 273 26.10 -16.26 -28.08
CA ASP A 273 25.08 -15.48 -28.79
C ASP A 273 25.70 -14.76 -30.01
N PRO A 274 25.37 -15.19 -31.24
CA PRO A 274 25.96 -14.61 -32.45
C PRO A 274 25.42 -13.21 -32.78
N TYR A 275 24.40 -12.75 -32.06
CA TYR A 275 23.72 -11.49 -32.28
C TYR A 275 23.86 -10.51 -31.12
N TRP A 276 24.70 -10.81 -30.13
CA TRP A 276 24.86 -9.97 -28.95
C TRP A 276 25.36 -8.58 -29.32
N ASP A 277 24.48 -7.59 -29.18
CA ASP A 277 24.75 -6.19 -29.42
C ASP A 277 24.14 -5.28 -28.35
N ALA A 278 24.59 -4.02 -28.29
CA ALA A 278 24.03 -3.03 -27.39
C ALA A 278 24.08 -1.62 -27.99
N TYR A 279 23.10 -0.77 -27.65
CA TYR A 279 23.16 0.67 -27.91
C TYR A 279 23.85 1.41 -26.74
N SER A 280 24.09 2.71 -26.89
CA SER A 280 24.69 3.56 -25.84
C SER A 280 26.14 3.22 -25.45
N LEU A 281 26.88 2.51 -26.32
CA LEU A 281 28.33 2.28 -26.19
C LEU A 281 29.20 3.45 -26.67
N LEU A 282 28.61 4.45 -27.33
CA LEU A 282 29.31 5.61 -27.87
C LEU A 282 29.12 6.84 -26.98
N PRO A 283 30.09 7.79 -26.98
CA PRO A 283 29.96 9.06 -26.28
C PRO A 283 28.70 9.82 -26.71
N GLU A 284 28.15 10.65 -25.83
CA GLU A 284 26.94 11.44 -26.09
C GLU A 284 27.19 12.62 -27.06
N VAL A 285 27.68 12.35 -28.27
CA VAL A 285 27.98 13.38 -29.29
C VAL A 285 26.72 13.86 -30.01
N SER A 286 25.76 12.96 -30.28
CA SER A 286 24.45 13.31 -30.83
C SER A 286 23.39 12.25 -30.53
N ARG A 287 22.10 12.61 -30.72
CA ARG A 287 20.98 11.66 -30.58
C ARG A 287 21.06 10.51 -31.59
N TYR A 288 21.66 10.75 -32.76
CA TYR A 288 21.83 9.74 -33.81
C TYR A 288 22.81 8.65 -33.38
N PHE A 289 24.03 9.03 -32.98
CA PHE A 289 25.07 8.07 -32.57
C PHE A 289 24.69 7.28 -31.31
N ARG A 290 23.95 7.90 -30.37
CA ARG A 290 23.44 7.23 -29.16
C ARG A 290 22.57 6.00 -29.44
N GLN A 291 21.89 6.00 -30.59
CA GLN A 291 20.87 5.01 -30.94
C GLN A 291 21.38 3.88 -31.84
N TRP A 292 22.67 3.90 -32.20
CA TRP A 292 23.28 2.82 -32.96
C TRP A 292 23.67 1.68 -32.02
N VAL A 293 23.38 0.44 -32.43
CA VAL A 293 23.87 -0.76 -31.75
C VAL A 293 25.28 -1.12 -32.21
N ARG A 294 26.05 -1.76 -31.34
CA ARG A 294 27.41 -2.25 -31.61
C ARG A 294 27.54 -3.68 -31.09
N PRO A 295 28.32 -4.54 -31.78
CA PRO A 295 28.62 -5.87 -31.27
C PRO A 295 29.20 -5.80 -29.86
N MET A 296 28.77 -6.72 -29.02
CA MET A 296 29.24 -6.86 -27.65
C MET A 296 30.22 -8.03 -27.53
N ASN A 297 31.04 -7.96 -26.49
CA ASN A 297 31.90 -9.05 -26.05
C ASN A 297 32.12 -8.92 -24.53
N HIS A 298 32.84 -9.87 -23.92
CA HIS A 298 33.10 -9.83 -22.48
C HIS A 298 33.89 -8.59 -22.03
N GLU A 299 34.80 -8.07 -22.85
CA GLU A 299 35.58 -6.88 -22.50
C GLU A 299 34.68 -5.63 -22.43
N LEU A 300 33.80 -5.44 -23.42
CA LEU A 300 32.84 -4.34 -23.46
C LEU A 300 31.79 -4.45 -22.35
N LEU A 301 31.29 -5.66 -22.07
CA LEU A 301 30.40 -5.91 -20.93
C LEU A 301 31.06 -5.52 -19.61
N ASN A 302 32.32 -5.95 -19.40
CA ASN A 302 33.08 -5.62 -18.20
C ASN A 302 33.25 -4.12 -18.02
N LEU A 303 33.64 -3.41 -19.09
CA LEU A 303 33.80 -1.96 -19.05
C LEU A 303 32.48 -1.23 -18.76
N ALA A 304 31.40 -1.65 -19.43
CA ALA A 304 30.07 -1.08 -19.21
C ALA A 304 29.56 -1.36 -17.80
N LEU A 305 29.80 -2.56 -17.26
CA LEU A 305 29.43 -2.95 -15.91
C LEU A 305 30.19 -2.09 -14.88
N GLU A 306 31.50 -1.94 -15.01
CA GLU A 306 32.29 -1.08 -14.11
C GLU A 306 31.82 0.38 -14.14
N SER A 307 31.52 0.91 -15.35
CA SER A 307 30.96 2.25 -15.50
C SER A 307 29.60 2.38 -14.78
N MET A 308 28.70 1.41 -15.00
CA MET A 308 27.38 1.37 -14.35
C MET A 308 27.50 1.34 -12.81
N LEU A 309 28.40 0.51 -12.28
CA LEU A 309 28.65 0.39 -10.84
C LEU A 309 29.28 1.66 -10.25
N ALA A 310 30.17 2.34 -10.99
CA ALA A 310 30.73 3.63 -10.58
C ALA A 310 29.66 4.72 -10.51
N VAL A 311 28.77 4.79 -11.51
CA VAL A 311 27.63 5.73 -11.52
C VAL A 311 26.70 5.45 -10.34
N PHE A 312 26.40 4.18 -10.07
CA PHE A 312 25.56 3.79 -8.94
C PHE A 312 26.19 4.14 -7.60
N ARG A 313 27.49 3.91 -7.41
CA ARG A 313 28.23 4.35 -6.21
C ARG A 313 28.11 5.85 -5.98
N LYS A 314 28.31 6.65 -7.02
CA LYS A 314 28.17 8.12 -6.95
C LYS A 314 26.74 8.53 -6.57
N ARG A 315 25.74 7.84 -7.11
CA ARG A 315 24.32 8.07 -6.78
C ARG A 315 24.02 7.73 -5.32
N ALA A 316 24.44 6.56 -4.84
CA ALA A 316 24.21 6.12 -3.47
C ALA A 316 24.91 7.03 -2.44
N ALA A 317 26.12 7.52 -2.74
CA ALA A 317 26.81 8.49 -1.89
C ALA A 317 26.03 9.81 -1.80
N PHE A 318 25.68 10.40 -2.95
CA PHE A 318 24.89 11.64 -3.01
C PHE A 318 23.58 11.55 -2.23
N LEU A 319 22.86 10.43 -2.35
CA LEU A 319 21.58 10.24 -1.64
C LEU A 319 21.77 10.13 -0.12
N GLN A 320 22.83 9.46 0.34
CA GLN A 320 23.13 9.39 1.77
C GLN A 320 23.50 10.76 2.32
N ASP A 321 24.39 11.50 1.63
CA ASP A 321 24.79 12.85 2.06
C ASP A 321 23.59 13.79 2.15
N LEU A 322 22.68 13.72 1.16
CA LEU A 322 21.47 14.54 1.12
C LEU A 322 20.49 14.22 2.25
N LEU A 323 20.32 12.94 2.61
CA LEU A 323 19.33 12.50 3.61
C LEU A 323 19.79 12.67 5.05
N LEU A 324 21.11 12.69 5.29
CA LEU A 324 21.70 12.75 6.63
C LEU A 324 21.96 14.18 7.14
N ALA A 325 21.58 15.21 6.38
CA ALA A 325 21.77 16.61 6.72
C ALA A 325 20.43 17.35 6.95
N PRO A 326 19.61 16.99 7.95
CA PRO A 326 18.46 17.82 8.28
C PRO A 326 18.92 19.14 8.91
N ALA A 327 18.13 20.19 8.71
CA ALA A 327 18.30 21.46 9.40
C ALA A 327 17.06 21.72 10.25
N VAL A 328 17.29 21.99 11.54
CA VAL A 328 16.27 22.62 12.41
C VAL A 328 16.83 23.93 12.93
N ASP A 329 16.03 24.97 12.83
CA ASP A 329 16.23 26.22 13.54
C ASP A 329 15.16 26.32 14.64
N ALA A 330 15.60 26.52 15.88
CA ALA A 330 14.73 26.52 17.05
C ALA A 330 14.92 27.84 17.80
N ARG A 331 13.81 28.56 18.01
CA ARG A 331 13.82 29.89 18.64
C ARG A 331 12.86 29.92 19.81
N LEU A 332 13.34 30.46 20.94
CA LEU A 332 12.55 30.69 22.13
C LEU A 332 12.42 32.20 22.34
N LEU A 333 11.23 32.74 22.12
CA LEU A 333 10.94 34.17 22.07
C LEU A 333 10.07 34.58 23.25
N ARG A 334 10.50 35.64 23.95
CA ARG A 334 9.81 36.16 25.12
C ARG A 334 8.60 37.00 24.74
N THR A 335 7.46 36.78 25.37
CA THR A 335 6.25 37.56 25.08
C THR A 335 5.79 38.39 26.29
N PRO A 336 5.05 39.49 26.07
CA PRO A 336 4.38 40.19 27.17
C PRO A 336 3.23 39.33 27.72
N GLY A 337 3.41 38.75 28.91
CA GLY A 337 2.39 37.96 29.58
C GLY A 337 2.96 36.77 30.35
N GLU A 338 2.10 35.80 30.63
CA GLU A 338 2.42 34.55 31.35
C GLU A 338 2.66 33.39 30.37
N TRP A 339 3.28 33.70 29.22
CA TRP A 339 3.64 32.74 28.20
C TRP A 339 4.86 33.15 27.38
N ASP A 340 5.53 32.17 26.78
CA ASP A 340 6.62 32.37 25.81
C ASP A 340 6.34 31.58 24.52
N ARG A 341 6.95 32.00 23.41
CA ARG A 341 6.79 31.33 22.10
C ARG A 341 7.99 30.44 21.78
N LEU A 342 7.73 29.19 21.45
CA LEU A 342 8.69 28.28 20.84
C LEU A 342 8.35 28.13 19.35
N SER A 343 9.26 28.54 18.47
CA SER A 343 9.15 28.32 17.03
C SER A 343 10.20 27.33 16.56
N LEU A 344 9.77 26.25 15.91
CA LEU A 344 10.63 25.22 15.32
C LEU A 344 10.48 25.26 13.80
N VAL A 345 11.56 25.58 13.09
CA VAL A 345 11.62 25.57 11.63
C VAL A 345 12.35 24.31 11.18
N VAL A 346 11.68 23.47 10.41
CA VAL A 346 12.24 22.23 9.84
C VAL A 346 12.45 22.39 8.35
N ASP A 347 13.66 22.08 7.88
CA ASP A 347 14.03 22.08 6.46
C ASP A 347 14.88 20.84 6.10
N GLY A 348 15.03 20.60 4.80
CA GLY A 348 15.77 19.49 4.23
C GLY A 348 14.87 18.30 3.86
N ALA A 349 15.46 17.10 3.85
CA ALA A 349 14.81 15.91 3.31
C ALA A 349 14.07 15.05 4.34
N SER A 350 14.09 15.40 5.62
CA SER A 350 13.68 14.49 6.71
C SER A 350 12.79 15.20 7.73
N ALA A 351 11.78 14.48 8.23
CA ALA A 351 11.03 14.94 9.40
C ALA A 351 11.83 14.74 10.70
N LEU A 352 11.49 15.52 11.71
CA LEU A 352 11.97 15.40 13.08
C LEU A 352 10.79 15.14 14.01
N ARG A 353 10.92 14.23 14.97
CA ARG A 353 9.90 14.00 16.00
C ARG A 353 10.25 14.74 17.28
N LEU A 354 9.36 15.62 17.72
CA LEU A 354 9.45 16.29 19.02
C LEU A 354 9.13 15.30 20.14
N GLN A 355 10.19 14.73 20.73
CA GLN A 355 10.06 13.68 21.76
C GLN A 355 10.05 14.22 23.18
N LEU A 356 10.71 15.35 23.41
CA LEU A 356 10.89 15.88 24.75
C LEU A 356 10.92 17.40 24.71
N VAL A 357 10.21 18.03 25.64
CA VAL A 357 10.34 19.45 25.96
C VAL A 357 10.44 19.57 27.48
N GLN A 358 11.62 19.95 27.98
CA GLN A 358 11.86 20.23 29.40
C GLN A 358 11.96 21.73 29.61
N MET A 359 11.07 22.26 30.44
CA MET A 359 10.94 23.67 30.76
C MET A 359 11.62 23.94 32.10
N ARG A 360 12.58 24.88 32.11
CA ARG A 360 13.25 25.33 33.34
C ARG A 360 12.73 26.72 33.69
N PHE A 361 12.29 26.90 34.93
CA PHE A 361 11.71 28.15 35.41
C PHE A 361 12.55 28.78 36.53
N ASN A 362 12.58 30.11 36.56
CA ASN A 362 13.08 30.89 37.69
C ASN A 362 11.89 31.15 38.63
N GLY A 363 11.78 30.38 39.70
CA GLY A 363 10.70 30.48 40.69
C GLY A 363 9.66 29.37 40.57
N MET A 364 8.61 29.43 41.41
CA MET A 364 7.50 28.47 41.39
C MET A 364 6.31 29.05 40.63
N CYS A 365 5.82 28.31 39.64
CA CYS A 365 4.71 28.73 38.79
C CYS A 365 3.38 28.53 39.53
N GLU A 366 2.48 29.51 39.41
CA GLU A 366 1.07 29.31 39.76
C GLU A 366 0.40 28.47 38.67
N GLY A 367 0.12 27.20 39.00
CA GLY A 367 -0.42 26.22 38.06
C GLY A 367 0.64 25.37 37.37
N SER A 368 0.20 24.36 36.63
CA SER A 368 1.10 23.50 35.86
C SER A 368 1.47 24.20 34.55
N PRO A 369 2.78 24.38 34.26
CA PRO A 369 3.19 24.89 32.96
C PRO A 369 2.77 23.91 31.86
N SER A 370 2.54 24.40 30.65
CA SER A 370 2.08 23.55 29.55
C SER A 370 2.65 24.00 28.21
N LEU A 371 2.94 23.04 27.34
CA LEU A 371 3.20 23.27 25.93
C LEU A 371 1.88 23.19 25.17
N VAL A 372 1.57 24.18 24.35
CA VAL A 372 0.33 24.18 23.54
C VAL A 372 0.69 24.49 22.10
N ALA A 373 0.22 23.70 21.14
CA ALA A 373 0.34 24.08 19.72
C ALA A 373 -0.39 25.41 19.48
N ASP A 374 0.22 26.33 18.73
CA ASP A 374 -0.36 27.63 18.35
C ASP A 374 -0.88 27.52 16.92
N ALA A 375 -1.99 26.81 16.75
CA ALA A 375 -2.40 26.32 15.43
C ALA A 375 -2.98 27.41 14.51
N ASP A 376 -3.48 28.49 15.09
CA ASP A 376 -4.05 29.64 14.39
C ASP A 376 -3.12 30.88 14.42
N GLU A 377 -1.93 30.75 15.01
CA GLU A 377 -0.92 31.81 15.16
C GLU A 377 -1.42 33.07 15.89
N ASP A 378 -2.54 32.98 16.62
CA ASP A 378 -3.16 34.15 17.25
C ASP A 378 -2.55 34.50 18.62
N GLY A 379 -1.70 33.61 19.17
CA GLY A 379 -1.05 33.76 20.46
C GLY A 379 -1.99 33.62 21.66
N ARG A 380 -3.20 33.06 21.48
CA ARG A 380 -4.23 32.89 22.51
C ARG A 380 -4.68 31.44 22.62
N ALA A 381 -4.55 30.85 23.80
CA ALA A 381 -5.02 29.48 24.02
C ALA A 381 -6.54 29.38 23.79
N ARG A 382 -6.96 28.44 22.93
CA ARG A 382 -8.37 28.14 22.63
C ARG A 382 -8.73 26.71 23.01
N PRO A 383 -9.99 26.46 23.40
CA PRO A 383 -10.49 25.10 23.56
C PRO A 383 -10.31 24.29 22.26
N GLY A 384 -9.67 23.13 22.36
CA GLY A 384 -9.48 22.20 21.23
C GLY A 384 -8.07 22.19 20.62
N GLU A 385 -7.19 23.10 21.01
CA GLU A 385 -5.77 23.02 20.62
C GLU A 385 -5.04 21.89 21.37
N THR A 386 -4.09 21.26 20.70
CA THR A 386 -3.30 20.19 21.31
C THR A 386 -2.39 20.76 22.39
N SER A 387 -2.55 20.29 23.63
CA SER A 387 -1.76 20.70 24.79
C SER A 387 -1.10 19.51 25.48
N TRP A 388 0.03 19.78 26.12
CA TRP A 388 0.77 18.86 26.97
C TRP A 388 1.10 19.57 28.29
N GLU A 389 0.59 19.04 29.40
CA GLU A 389 0.73 19.64 30.72
C GLU A 389 1.94 19.07 31.48
N GLY A 390 2.68 19.93 32.16
CA GLY A 390 3.84 19.59 32.98
C GLY A 390 5.11 20.35 32.60
N PRO A 391 6.10 20.44 33.52
CA PRO A 391 7.40 21.05 33.25
C PRO A 391 8.29 20.19 32.34
N GLU A 392 7.95 18.93 32.17
CA GLU A 392 8.57 18.00 31.23
C GLU A 392 7.47 17.28 30.48
N VAL A 393 7.46 17.39 29.15
CA VAL A 393 6.43 16.79 28.29
C VAL A 393 7.04 16.01 27.15
N SER A 394 6.31 15.00 26.67
CA SER A 394 6.71 14.17 25.52
C SER A 394 5.66 14.22 24.41
N PRO A 395 5.71 15.24 23.52
CA PRO A 395 4.66 15.46 22.55
C PRO A 395 4.47 14.33 21.53
N GLY A 396 5.56 13.67 21.13
CA GLY A 396 5.54 12.64 20.09
C GLY A 396 5.19 13.16 18.69
N LEU A 397 5.22 14.47 18.48
CA LEU A 397 4.74 15.12 17.25
C LEU A 397 5.78 15.06 16.14
N SER A 398 5.38 14.61 14.94
CA SER A 398 6.23 14.63 13.74
C SER A 398 6.18 16.01 13.07
N LEU A 399 7.35 16.63 12.92
CA LEU A 399 7.59 17.92 12.28
C LEU A 399 8.21 17.66 10.91
N SER A 400 7.41 17.70 9.85
CA SER A 400 7.88 17.48 8.48
C SER A 400 8.24 18.81 7.78
N PRO A 401 9.25 18.84 6.89
CA PRO A 401 9.44 19.97 5.99
C PRO A 401 8.25 20.12 5.04
N GLY A 402 8.13 21.30 4.43
CA GLY A 402 7.19 21.56 3.35
C GLY A 402 7.76 21.23 1.97
N LEU A 403 6.92 21.41 0.97
CA LEU A 403 7.25 21.26 -0.44
C LEU A 403 6.78 22.46 -1.25
N ILE A 404 7.47 22.68 -2.36
CA ILE A 404 7.10 23.63 -3.40
C ILE A 404 7.37 23.04 -4.80
N LEU A 405 6.45 23.27 -5.73
CA LEU A 405 6.65 22.94 -7.13
C LEU A 405 7.40 24.07 -7.85
N ARG A 406 8.52 23.74 -8.49
CA ARG A 406 9.35 24.70 -9.25
C ARG A 406 9.25 24.43 -10.75
N PRO A 407 9.36 25.46 -11.61
CA PRO A 407 9.42 25.24 -13.06
C PRO A 407 10.55 24.29 -13.45
N LEU A 408 10.26 23.34 -14.34
CA LEU A 408 11.26 22.47 -14.92
C LEU A 408 11.97 23.20 -16.07
N PRO A 409 13.32 23.30 -16.08
CA PRO A 409 14.04 24.11 -17.08
C PRO A 409 13.84 23.69 -18.54
N SER A 410 13.48 22.44 -18.78
CA SER A 410 13.19 21.93 -20.10
C SER A 410 11.96 21.04 -20.01
N PRO A 411 10.75 21.61 -20.13
CA PRO A 411 9.53 20.83 -20.08
C PRO A 411 9.36 20.01 -21.38
N SER A 412 8.53 18.99 -21.30
CA SER A 412 8.07 18.19 -22.44
C SER A 412 6.89 17.36 -21.97
N ALA A 413 6.01 16.92 -22.88
CA ALA A 413 4.84 16.10 -22.54
C ALA A 413 5.15 14.93 -21.57
N ALA A 414 6.30 14.27 -21.73
CA ALA A 414 6.71 13.16 -20.87
C ALA A 414 7.32 13.60 -19.53
N ARG A 415 7.95 14.77 -19.44
CA ARG A 415 8.60 15.26 -18.21
C ARG A 415 7.70 16.16 -17.36
N GLY A 416 6.58 16.62 -17.93
CA GLY A 416 5.76 17.68 -17.35
C GLY A 416 6.49 19.02 -17.31
N ARG A 417 5.97 19.92 -16.48
CA ARG A 417 6.38 21.34 -16.39
C ARG A 417 7.00 21.74 -15.06
N VAL A 418 6.92 20.88 -14.04
CA VAL A 418 7.39 21.18 -12.69
C VAL A 418 8.21 20.05 -12.09
N SER A 419 9.05 20.40 -11.12
CA SER A 419 9.74 19.46 -10.23
C SER A 419 9.44 19.79 -8.77
N VAL A 420 9.51 18.77 -7.91
CA VAL A 420 9.29 18.90 -6.47
C VAL A 420 10.59 19.34 -5.80
N ALA A 421 10.51 20.37 -4.95
CA ALA A 421 11.60 20.79 -4.07
C ALA A 421 11.10 20.90 -2.62
N THR A 422 11.95 20.55 -1.66
CA THR A 422 11.66 20.79 -0.23
C THR A 422 11.71 22.28 0.09
N GLN A 423 10.99 22.67 1.12
CA GLN A 423 10.91 24.03 1.63
C GLN A 423 10.80 23.99 3.16
N ALA A 424 11.48 24.93 3.82
CA ALA A 424 11.37 25.14 5.25
C ALA A 424 9.90 25.32 5.69
N ARG A 425 9.54 24.72 6.82
CA ARG A 425 8.23 24.84 7.44
C ARG A 425 8.36 25.15 8.92
N ARG A 426 7.55 26.07 9.41
CA ARG A 426 7.52 26.53 10.80
C ARG A 426 6.40 25.84 11.57
N TYR A 427 6.69 25.44 12.80
CA TYR A 427 5.75 24.94 13.81
C TYR A 427 5.86 25.84 15.03
N ASP A 428 4.72 26.34 15.54
CA ASP A 428 4.70 27.27 16.66
C ASP A 428 3.99 26.67 17.87
N PHE A 429 4.59 26.86 19.03
CA PHE A 429 4.06 26.45 20.31
C PHE A 429 4.09 27.60 21.29
N ARG A 430 3.15 27.58 22.22
CA ARG A 430 3.13 28.43 23.40
C ARG A 430 3.57 27.61 24.59
N ILE A 431 4.39 28.22 25.44
CA ILE A 431 4.76 27.70 26.74
C ILE A 431 4.03 28.55 27.76
N LEU A 432 2.94 28.03 28.31
CA LEU A 432 2.18 28.69 29.36
C LEU A 432 2.85 28.37 30.70
N HIS A 433 3.07 29.38 31.54
CA HIS A 433 3.77 29.19 32.82
C HIS A 433 3.13 29.90 34.01
N GLY A 434 2.00 30.59 33.82
CA GLY A 434 1.26 31.25 34.91
C GLY A 434 2.06 32.35 35.62
N ALA A 435 1.48 32.92 36.67
CA ALA A 435 2.11 33.91 37.53
C ALA A 435 3.23 33.29 38.41
N GLY A 436 4.09 34.12 39.00
CA GLY A 436 5.05 33.67 40.03
C GLY A 436 6.35 33.01 39.52
N CYS A 437 6.41 32.61 38.25
CA CYS A 437 7.64 32.11 37.62
C CYS A 437 7.85 32.72 36.22
N ARG A 438 9.07 32.56 35.70
CA ARG A 438 9.39 32.87 34.31
C ARG A 438 10.26 31.79 33.71
N LEU A 439 10.05 31.47 32.43
CA LEU A 439 10.90 30.53 31.74
C LEU A 439 12.34 31.05 31.71
N ALA A 440 13.27 30.21 32.13
CA ALA A 440 14.71 30.46 32.18
C ALA A 440 15.43 29.78 31.02
N GLY A 441 14.90 28.65 30.56
CA GLY A 441 15.41 27.91 29.42
C GLY A 441 14.57 26.69 29.09
N LEU A 442 14.87 26.09 27.94
CA LEU A 442 14.16 24.94 27.40
C LEU A 442 15.16 23.91 26.89
N HIS A 443 14.95 22.63 27.16
CA HIS A 443 15.60 21.55 26.42
C HIS A 443 14.58 20.94 25.46
N VAL A 444 14.94 20.88 24.18
CA VAL A 444 14.09 20.32 23.13
C VAL A 444 14.78 19.09 22.55
N GLY A 445 14.21 17.92 22.82
CA GLY A 445 14.64 16.63 22.28
C GLY A 445 13.94 16.32 20.95
N LEU A 446 14.71 16.24 19.88
CA LEU A 446 14.25 15.95 18.53
C LEU A 446 14.86 14.63 18.05
N LEU A 447 14.02 13.69 17.63
CA LEU A 447 14.45 12.45 16.98
C LEU A 447 14.43 12.62 15.47
N HIS A 448 15.54 12.34 14.82
CA HIS A 448 15.62 12.29 13.37
C HIS A 448 14.86 11.06 12.83
N GLU A 449 13.72 11.27 12.17
CA GLU A 449 12.81 10.17 11.80
C GLU A 449 13.39 9.13 10.84
N LEU A 450 14.44 9.45 10.06
CA LEU A 450 15.15 8.47 9.22
C LEU A 450 16.28 7.69 9.91
N THR A 451 16.94 8.27 10.90
CA THR A 451 18.18 7.70 11.47
C THR A 451 18.03 7.27 12.93
N ASP A 452 16.89 7.58 13.54
CA ASP A 452 16.59 7.40 14.96
C ASP A 452 17.64 8.03 15.90
N ARG A 453 18.39 9.02 15.40
CA ARG A 453 19.32 9.81 16.21
C ARG A 453 18.57 10.92 16.92
N THR A 454 18.75 11.02 18.22
CA THR A 454 18.22 12.13 19.02
C THR A 454 19.24 13.26 19.11
N GLN A 455 18.78 14.48 18.90
CA GLN A 455 19.51 15.70 19.20
C GLN A 455 18.75 16.47 20.28
N VAL A 456 19.48 17.09 21.21
CA VAL A 456 18.91 17.95 22.25
C VAL A 456 19.39 19.37 22.01
N ILE A 457 18.45 20.31 21.92
CA ILE A 457 18.73 21.73 21.74
C ILE A 457 18.44 22.43 23.07
N GLU A 458 19.46 23.10 23.62
CA GLU A 458 19.29 24.02 24.74
C GLU A 458 18.95 25.42 24.21
N LEU A 459 17.84 25.97 24.68
CA LEU A 459 17.37 27.31 24.30
C LEU A 459 17.26 28.18 25.54
N SER A 460 17.72 29.42 25.41
CA SER A 460 17.48 30.49 26.38
C SER A 460 16.49 31.49 25.78
N PRO A 461 15.52 32.01 26.56
CA PRO A 461 14.56 32.98 26.04
C PRO A 461 15.26 34.25 25.55
N GLN A 462 14.86 34.72 24.38
CA GLN A 462 15.35 35.97 23.77
C GLN A 462 14.22 36.99 23.72
N ASP A 463 14.52 38.27 23.92
CA ASP A 463 13.52 39.31 23.78
C ASP A 463 13.02 39.38 22.33
N THR A 464 11.70 39.38 22.16
CA THR A 464 11.09 39.38 20.83
C THR A 464 11.35 40.70 20.11
N THR A 465 11.99 40.65 18.94
CA THR A 465 12.21 41.81 18.08
C THR A 465 11.40 41.72 16.78
N ALA A 466 11.04 42.87 16.20
CA ALA A 466 10.30 42.91 14.94
C ALA A 466 11.02 42.18 13.78
N PRO A 467 12.35 42.27 13.61
CA PRO A 467 13.07 41.50 12.59
C PRO A 467 12.95 39.97 12.77
N MET A 468 13.00 39.47 14.00
CA MET A 468 12.85 38.03 14.26
C MET A 468 11.46 37.52 13.91
N LEU A 469 10.43 38.31 14.22
CA LEU A 469 9.06 38.00 13.84
C LEU A 469 8.86 38.07 12.32
N ALA A 470 9.46 39.05 11.64
CA ALA A 470 9.38 39.20 10.19
C ALA A 470 10.07 38.02 9.46
N ASP A 471 11.21 37.56 9.97
CA ASP A 471 11.92 36.39 9.44
C ASP A 471 11.06 35.11 9.58
N LEU A 472 10.49 34.87 10.77
CA LEU A 472 9.58 33.74 10.98
C LEU A 472 8.33 33.83 10.09
N ALA A 473 7.76 35.02 9.90
CA ALA A 473 6.58 35.24 9.07
C ALA A 473 6.81 34.94 7.57
N GLY A 474 8.07 34.99 7.10
CA GLY A 474 8.43 34.61 5.73
C GLY A 474 8.41 33.10 5.46
N ILE A 475 8.32 32.28 6.52
CA ILE A 475 8.33 30.82 6.45
C ILE A 475 6.90 30.31 6.61
N PRO A 476 6.41 29.40 5.74
CA PRO A 476 5.08 28.81 5.88
C PRO A 476 4.87 28.20 7.27
N GLY A 477 3.92 28.75 8.01
CA GLY A 477 3.60 28.38 9.39
C GLY A 477 2.31 27.57 9.53
N PRO A 478 1.82 27.41 10.77
CA PRO A 478 0.57 26.72 11.12
C PRO A 478 -0.65 27.07 10.25
N THR A 479 -0.79 28.34 9.87
CA THR A 479 -1.94 28.85 9.10
C THR A 479 -1.84 28.65 7.59
N ALA A 480 -0.75 28.05 7.09
CA ALA A 480 -0.52 27.78 5.67
C ALA A 480 -1.37 26.60 5.16
N CYS A 481 -2.70 26.76 5.19
CA CYS A 481 -3.69 25.75 4.83
C CYS A 481 -4.12 25.76 3.36
N THR A 482 -3.64 26.73 2.58
CA THR A 482 -3.95 26.84 1.15
C THR A 482 -2.73 26.43 0.33
N PRO A 483 -2.85 25.53 -0.65
CA PRO A 483 -1.72 25.07 -1.46
C PRO A 483 -1.19 26.11 -2.45
N GLY A 484 -1.85 27.28 -2.57
CA GLY A 484 -1.49 28.32 -3.52
C GLY A 484 -1.96 27.96 -4.93
N ALA A 485 -1.01 27.65 -5.82
CA ALA A 485 -1.31 27.34 -7.22
C ALA A 485 -2.02 25.98 -7.43
N ASP A 486 -2.60 25.82 -8.61
CA ASP A 486 -3.26 24.60 -9.05
C ASP A 486 -2.32 23.39 -9.10
N VAL A 487 -2.90 22.20 -9.11
CA VAL A 487 -2.16 20.93 -9.17
C VAL A 487 -1.15 20.96 -10.31
N ALA A 488 0.10 20.57 -10.01
CA ALA A 488 1.21 20.52 -10.95
C ALA A 488 1.58 21.86 -11.63
N GLU A 489 1.20 23.00 -11.05
CA GLU A 489 1.64 24.33 -11.48
C GLU A 489 2.77 24.89 -10.60
N PRO A 490 3.67 25.73 -11.16
CA PRO A 490 4.71 26.39 -10.38
C PRO A 490 4.16 27.20 -9.20
N GLY A 491 4.81 27.10 -8.06
CA GLY A 491 4.43 27.82 -6.84
C GLY A 491 3.40 27.11 -5.96
N ARG A 492 2.84 25.98 -6.42
CA ARG A 492 2.03 25.10 -5.56
C ARG A 492 2.86 24.56 -4.39
N ARG A 493 2.24 24.47 -3.21
CA ARG A 493 2.86 24.05 -1.95
C ARG A 493 2.04 22.97 -1.25
N SER A 494 2.71 22.16 -0.45
CA SER A 494 2.04 21.29 0.53
C SER A 494 1.51 22.12 1.70
N ILE A 495 0.26 21.86 2.11
CA ILE A 495 -0.35 22.53 3.27
C ILE A 495 0.31 22.12 4.59
N HIS A 496 0.16 22.95 5.62
CA HIS A 496 0.66 22.63 6.96
C HIS A 496 -0.06 21.39 7.53
N PRO A 497 0.62 20.46 8.26
CA PRO A 497 -0.02 19.25 8.78
C PRO A 497 -1.17 19.52 9.77
N TRP A 498 -1.16 20.67 10.45
CA TRP A 498 -2.26 21.06 11.34
C TRP A 498 -3.52 21.53 10.58
N CYS A 499 -3.45 21.68 9.26
CA CYS A 499 -4.59 21.99 8.41
C CYS A 499 -5.35 20.74 7.94
N THR A 500 -4.77 19.55 8.12
CA THR A 500 -5.52 18.31 7.90
C THR A 500 -6.28 17.95 9.18
N PRO A 501 -7.54 17.48 9.08
CA PRO A 501 -8.30 17.07 10.26
C PRO A 501 -7.46 16.10 11.10
N PRO A 502 -7.43 16.27 12.44
CA PRO A 502 -6.75 15.31 13.29
C PRO A 502 -7.36 13.92 13.07
N ASP A 503 -6.54 12.88 13.24
CA ASP A 503 -7.07 11.52 13.26
C ASP A 503 -8.17 11.45 14.34
N PRO A 504 -9.30 10.80 14.03
CA PRO A 504 -10.52 10.94 14.81
C PRO A 504 -10.42 10.37 16.23
N ALA A 505 -11.33 10.88 17.06
CA ALA A 505 -11.29 10.84 18.51
C ALA A 505 -11.37 9.43 19.10
N GLY A 506 -10.35 9.06 19.88
CA GLY A 506 -10.37 8.22 21.09
C GLY A 506 -11.14 6.89 21.08
N PRO A 507 -11.04 6.10 22.16
CA PRO A 507 -11.82 4.87 22.28
C PRO A 507 -13.32 5.14 22.31
N VAL A 508 -14.11 4.31 21.64
CA VAL A 508 -15.58 4.34 21.66
C VAL A 508 -16.10 3.17 22.48
N VAL A 509 -17.10 3.41 23.33
CA VAL A 509 -17.72 2.37 24.17
C VAL A 509 -19.23 2.33 23.94
N PHE A 510 -19.76 1.14 23.61
CA PHE A 510 -21.20 0.89 23.50
C PHE A 510 -21.74 0.05 24.66
N GLY A 511 -22.95 0.40 25.08
CA GLY A 511 -23.76 -0.34 26.04
C GLY A 511 -23.29 -0.28 27.50
N PRO A 512 -23.80 -1.17 28.38
CA PRO A 512 -24.80 -2.22 28.09
C PRO A 512 -26.17 -1.65 27.70
N GLY A 513 -27.09 -2.50 27.24
CA GLY A 513 -28.46 -2.12 26.88
C GLY A 513 -28.72 -1.98 25.38
N GLU A 514 -29.88 -1.43 25.03
CA GLU A 514 -30.28 -1.25 23.62
C GLU A 514 -29.56 -0.06 22.99
N VAL A 515 -28.98 -0.28 21.81
CA VAL A 515 -28.31 0.75 21.00
C VAL A 515 -28.92 0.74 19.61
N ARG A 516 -29.66 1.79 19.26
CA ARG A 516 -30.26 1.93 17.94
C ARG A 516 -29.32 2.68 16.99
N ILE A 517 -29.11 2.13 15.80
CA ILE A 517 -28.26 2.72 14.76
C ILE A 517 -29.06 2.80 13.47
N ASP A 518 -29.47 4.02 13.10
CA ASP A 518 -30.32 4.27 11.93
C ASP A 518 -29.54 4.78 10.71
N ALA A 519 -28.21 4.91 10.81
CA ALA A 519 -27.31 5.29 9.71
C ALA A 519 -25.94 4.64 9.88
N ASP A 520 -25.22 4.44 8.78
CA ASP A 520 -23.88 3.85 8.77
C ASP A 520 -22.96 4.49 9.81
N ARG A 521 -22.16 3.64 10.48
CA ARG A 521 -21.10 4.08 11.39
C ARG A 521 -19.76 3.58 10.90
N ILE A 522 -18.83 4.52 10.78
CA ILE A 522 -17.45 4.26 10.38
C ILE A 522 -16.57 4.67 11.56
N PHE A 523 -15.81 3.71 12.09
CA PHE A 523 -14.82 3.91 13.14
C PHE A 523 -13.44 3.84 12.49
N LEU A 524 -12.78 4.98 12.45
CA LEU A 524 -11.51 5.17 11.74
C LEU A 524 -10.32 4.71 12.62
N PRO A 525 -9.11 4.56 12.05
CA PRO A 525 -7.92 4.28 12.84
C PRO A 525 -7.73 5.30 13.97
N GLY A 526 -7.31 4.85 15.15
CA GLY A 526 -7.27 5.62 16.40
C GLY A 526 -8.53 5.49 17.27
N GLN A 527 -9.59 4.84 16.77
CA GLN A 527 -10.87 4.70 17.46
C GLN A 527 -11.23 3.24 17.80
N PRO A 528 -10.50 2.60 18.73
CA PRO A 528 -10.85 1.23 19.13
C PRO A 528 -12.24 1.23 19.77
N VAL A 529 -13.05 0.23 19.41
CA VAL A 529 -14.44 0.12 19.86
C VAL A 529 -14.58 -1.03 20.86
N THR A 530 -15.15 -0.73 22.03
CA THR A 530 -15.51 -1.74 23.04
C THR A 530 -17.03 -1.84 23.15
N VAL A 531 -17.57 -3.04 23.03
CA VAL A 531 -18.99 -3.33 23.27
C VAL A 531 -19.12 -4.08 24.58
N ARG A 532 -19.85 -3.51 25.54
CA ARG A 532 -20.05 -4.11 26.87
C ARG A 532 -21.00 -5.32 26.81
N PRO A 533 -20.89 -6.31 27.73
CA PRO A 533 -21.83 -7.41 27.84
C PRO A 533 -23.30 -6.93 27.91
N GLY A 534 -24.21 -7.71 27.32
CA GLY A 534 -25.66 -7.39 27.33
C GLY A 534 -26.08 -6.25 26.41
N THR A 535 -25.19 -5.79 25.51
CA THR A 535 -25.53 -4.79 24.50
C THR A 535 -26.37 -5.42 23.37
N ARG A 536 -27.43 -4.74 22.97
CA ARG A 536 -28.30 -5.13 21.85
C ARG A 536 -28.35 -4.02 20.81
N PHE A 537 -27.64 -4.20 19.70
CA PHE A 537 -27.71 -3.31 18.55
C PHE A 537 -28.96 -3.59 17.73
N LEU A 538 -29.75 -2.55 17.50
CA LEU A 538 -30.87 -2.53 16.56
C LEU A 538 -30.49 -1.69 15.34
N LEU A 539 -30.19 -2.35 14.23
CA LEU A 539 -29.67 -1.74 13.00
C LEU A 539 -30.80 -1.49 12.00
N GLY A 540 -30.89 -0.26 11.50
CA GLY A 540 -31.86 0.13 10.47
C GLY A 540 -31.67 -0.60 9.14
N PRO A 541 -32.65 -0.55 8.22
CA PRO A 541 -32.55 -1.16 6.90
C PRO A 541 -31.29 -0.69 6.15
N GLY A 542 -30.47 -1.61 5.65
CA GLY A 542 -29.24 -1.32 4.90
C GLY A 542 -28.07 -0.72 5.71
N VAL A 543 -28.25 -0.43 7.00
CA VAL A 543 -27.22 0.22 7.84
C VAL A 543 -26.04 -0.70 8.10
N SER A 544 -24.82 -0.20 7.92
CA SER A 544 -23.57 -0.94 8.11
C SER A 544 -22.70 -0.36 9.23
N LEU A 545 -21.89 -1.22 9.84
CA LEU A 545 -20.86 -0.86 10.82
C LEU A 545 -19.49 -1.20 10.25
N LEU A 546 -18.63 -0.21 10.07
CA LEU A 546 -17.30 -0.37 9.50
C LEU A 546 -16.24 0.03 10.52
N PHE A 547 -15.30 -0.87 10.77
CA PHE A 547 -14.23 -0.72 11.75
C PHE A 547 -12.89 -0.77 11.02
N PHE A 548 -12.08 0.26 11.19
CA PHE A 548 -10.70 0.35 10.73
C PHE A 548 -9.69 0.31 11.90
N ASP A 549 -10.19 0.16 13.12
CA ASP A 549 -9.44 -0.10 14.35
C ASP A 549 -10.07 -1.27 15.12
N ARG A 550 -9.43 -1.72 16.21
CA ARG A 550 -9.81 -2.89 16.98
C ARG A 550 -11.24 -2.82 17.51
N LEU A 551 -11.99 -3.90 17.31
CA LEU A 551 -13.29 -4.14 17.92
C LEU A 551 -13.17 -5.21 19.01
N SER A 552 -13.66 -4.91 20.21
CA SER A 552 -13.76 -5.84 21.33
C SER A 552 -15.21 -6.00 21.75
N ALA A 553 -15.85 -7.09 21.33
CA ALA A 553 -17.23 -7.45 21.66
C ALA A 553 -17.24 -8.68 22.57
N LEU A 554 -17.09 -8.43 23.88
CA LEU A 554 -16.92 -9.47 24.89
C LEU A 554 -18.19 -9.63 25.71
N GLY A 555 -19.15 -10.39 25.21
CA GLY A 555 -20.35 -10.81 25.94
C GLY A 555 -20.05 -11.94 26.92
N THR A 556 -21.10 -12.39 27.61
CA THR A 556 -21.06 -13.60 28.43
C THR A 556 -22.27 -14.47 28.12
N ALA A 557 -22.26 -15.74 28.54
CA ALA A 557 -23.41 -16.63 28.37
C ALA A 557 -24.72 -16.06 28.97
N GLY A 558 -24.63 -15.33 30.10
CA GLY A 558 -25.79 -14.69 30.74
C GLY A 558 -26.14 -13.31 30.17
N GLN A 559 -25.18 -12.63 29.53
CA GLN A 559 -25.35 -11.30 28.94
C GLN A 559 -24.67 -11.25 27.56
N PRO A 560 -25.24 -11.96 26.57
CA PRO A 560 -24.66 -11.99 25.23
C PRO A 560 -24.81 -10.62 24.56
N ILE A 561 -23.92 -10.32 23.63
CA ILE A 561 -24.03 -9.16 22.74
C ILE A 561 -24.83 -9.58 21.50
N ARG A 562 -25.76 -8.74 21.04
CA ARG A 562 -26.64 -9.05 19.91
C ARG A 562 -26.60 -7.95 18.86
N PHE A 563 -26.37 -8.32 17.60
CA PHE A 563 -26.52 -7.47 16.42
C PHE A 563 -27.73 -7.95 15.62
N GLU A 564 -28.79 -7.15 15.57
CA GLU A 564 -30.08 -7.53 15.01
C GLU A 564 -30.64 -6.40 14.13
N ARG A 565 -31.46 -6.76 13.14
CA ARG A 565 -32.29 -5.80 12.41
C ARG A 565 -33.32 -5.14 13.34
N ALA A 566 -33.52 -3.83 13.19
CA ALA A 566 -34.51 -3.06 13.93
C ALA A 566 -35.97 -3.33 13.47
N GLY A 567 -36.16 -3.98 12.33
CA GLY A 567 -37.46 -4.25 11.71
C GLY A 567 -37.45 -5.51 10.82
N PRO A 568 -38.37 -5.64 9.85
CA PRO A 568 -38.44 -6.82 8.98
C PRO A 568 -37.35 -6.86 7.90
N THR A 569 -36.84 -5.68 7.51
CA THR A 569 -35.81 -5.55 6.48
C THR A 569 -34.42 -5.79 7.05
N ALA A 570 -33.54 -6.41 6.25
CA ALA A 570 -32.16 -6.62 6.64
C ALA A 570 -31.40 -5.31 6.85
N TRP A 571 -30.52 -5.29 7.84
CA TRP A 571 -29.47 -4.29 7.93
C TRP A 571 -28.37 -4.58 6.90
N GLY A 572 -27.39 -3.71 6.77
CA GLY A 572 -26.24 -3.88 5.89
C GLY A 572 -25.29 -4.96 6.41
N GLY A 573 -24.01 -4.62 6.60
CA GLY A 573 -23.04 -5.57 7.13
C GLY A 573 -22.11 -4.99 8.20
N LEU A 574 -21.37 -5.87 8.87
CA LEU A 574 -20.33 -5.54 9.83
C LEU A 574 -18.97 -5.84 9.20
N THR A 575 -18.10 -4.84 9.13
CA THR A 575 -16.81 -4.96 8.45
C THR A 575 -15.66 -4.57 9.37
N LEU A 576 -14.65 -5.43 9.47
CA LEU A 576 -13.32 -5.13 9.99
C LEU A 576 -12.37 -5.04 8.78
N GLN A 577 -11.87 -3.84 8.49
CA GLN A 577 -11.03 -3.58 7.32
C GLN A 577 -9.66 -3.02 7.72
N GLY A 578 -8.61 -3.69 7.26
CA GLY A 578 -7.24 -3.20 7.35
C GLY A 578 -6.55 -3.52 8.68
N PRO A 579 -5.23 -3.28 8.74
CA PRO A 579 -4.35 -3.80 9.80
C PRO A 579 -4.61 -3.20 11.18
N GLY A 580 -5.29 -2.04 11.28
CA GLY A 580 -5.68 -1.45 12.55
C GLY A 580 -6.67 -2.31 13.33
N THR A 581 -7.39 -3.22 12.65
CA THR A 581 -8.36 -4.14 13.27
C THR A 581 -7.72 -5.38 13.88
N ARG A 582 -6.39 -5.52 13.83
CA ARG A 582 -5.67 -6.67 14.37
C ARG A 582 -5.99 -6.89 15.85
N GLY A 583 -6.21 -8.16 16.24
CA GLY A 583 -6.54 -8.50 17.63
C GLY A 583 -8.00 -8.23 18.01
N SER A 584 -8.90 -8.07 17.03
CA SER A 584 -10.34 -7.93 17.32
C SER A 584 -10.94 -9.23 17.81
N THR A 585 -11.85 -9.14 18.77
CA THR A 585 -12.37 -10.30 19.52
C THR A 585 -13.88 -10.24 19.66
N PHE A 586 -14.50 -11.40 19.46
CA PHE A 586 -15.93 -11.64 19.66
C PHE A 586 -16.08 -12.81 20.63
N SER A 587 -16.80 -12.61 21.73
CA SER A 587 -17.16 -13.67 22.65
C SER A 587 -18.63 -13.59 23.03
N HIS A 588 -19.37 -14.70 22.95
CA HIS A 588 -20.81 -14.74 23.27
C HIS A 588 -21.61 -13.69 22.49
N VAL A 589 -21.42 -13.67 21.17
CA VAL A 589 -22.04 -12.70 20.25
C VAL A 589 -23.00 -13.41 19.30
N THR A 590 -24.21 -12.88 19.15
CA THR A 590 -25.16 -13.27 18.11
C THR A 590 -25.24 -12.18 17.05
N ILE A 591 -25.04 -12.55 15.78
CA ILE A 591 -25.16 -11.65 14.62
C ILE A 591 -26.19 -12.25 13.67
N THR A 592 -27.29 -11.54 13.42
CA THR A 592 -28.42 -12.09 12.67
C THR A 592 -29.14 -11.06 11.80
N GLY A 593 -29.69 -11.50 10.67
CA GLY A 593 -30.61 -10.70 9.88
C GLY A 593 -29.99 -9.56 9.07
N GLY A 594 -28.69 -9.63 8.76
CA GLY A 594 -27.97 -8.65 7.94
C GLY A 594 -27.89 -9.03 6.48
N SER A 595 -27.27 -8.18 5.68
CA SER A 595 -27.04 -8.35 4.24
C SER A 595 -25.56 -8.09 3.94
N LYS A 596 -25.22 -7.10 3.13
CA LYS A 596 -23.85 -6.66 2.90
C LYS A 596 -23.75 -5.13 2.85
N PRO A 597 -22.59 -4.52 3.16
CA PRO A 597 -22.41 -3.08 2.97
C PRO A 597 -22.55 -2.70 1.50
N ALA A 598 -23.26 -1.61 1.22
CA ALA A 598 -23.52 -1.12 -0.14
C ALA A 598 -22.59 0.04 -0.54
N ASP A 599 -22.50 0.32 -1.85
CA ASP A 599 -21.90 1.53 -2.43
C ASP A 599 -20.45 1.82 -2.02
N ARG A 600 -19.60 0.79 -2.01
CA ARG A 600 -18.16 0.90 -1.72
C ARG A 600 -17.32 0.56 -2.93
N LEU A 601 -16.16 1.21 -3.02
CA LEU A 601 -15.10 0.82 -3.96
C LEU A 601 -14.50 -0.55 -3.57
N THR A 602 -14.56 -0.89 -2.28
CA THR A 602 -14.17 -2.19 -1.73
C THR A 602 -15.33 -3.18 -1.84
N GLU A 603 -15.07 -4.37 -2.37
CA GLU A 603 -16.00 -5.50 -2.35
C GLU A 603 -16.13 -6.03 -0.92
N LEU A 604 -17.37 -6.11 -0.41
CA LEU A 604 -17.69 -6.57 0.94
C LEU A 604 -18.87 -7.56 0.85
N PRO A 605 -18.65 -8.79 0.35
CA PRO A 605 -19.73 -9.69 -0.07
C PRO A 605 -20.52 -10.33 1.09
N GLY A 606 -20.00 -10.28 2.31
CA GLY A 606 -20.59 -10.94 3.48
C GLY A 606 -21.45 -10.05 4.37
N MET A 607 -22.25 -10.68 5.23
CA MET A 607 -22.85 -10.01 6.41
C MET A 607 -21.79 -9.62 7.42
N ILE A 608 -20.76 -10.43 7.56
CA ILE A 608 -19.55 -10.12 8.32
C ILE A 608 -18.38 -10.17 7.33
N ASN A 609 -17.57 -9.11 7.29
CA ASN A 609 -16.39 -9.04 6.43
C ASN A 609 -15.14 -8.80 7.28
N LEU A 610 -14.15 -9.69 7.17
CA LEU A 610 -12.86 -9.61 7.86
C LEU A 610 -11.74 -9.47 6.83
N HIS A 611 -11.28 -8.25 6.53
CA HIS A 611 -10.43 -8.00 5.37
C HIS A 611 -9.09 -7.36 5.78
N ASP A 612 -7.99 -7.83 5.19
CA ASP A 612 -6.64 -7.25 5.32
C ASP A 612 -6.18 -7.05 6.77
N THR A 613 -6.30 -8.11 7.59
CA THR A 613 -6.09 -8.04 9.04
C THR A 613 -5.47 -9.32 9.61
N ALA A 614 -5.29 -9.38 10.93
CA ALA A 614 -4.71 -10.55 11.62
C ALA A 614 -5.26 -10.73 13.04
N GLU A 615 -5.08 -11.94 13.60
CA GLU A 615 -5.36 -12.28 15.00
C GLU A 615 -6.80 -11.98 15.41
N ILE A 616 -7.75 -12.43 14.59
CA ILE A 616 -9.17 -12.28 14.86
C ILE A 616 -9.68 -13.52 15.59
N GLU A 617 -10.41 -13.35 16.69
CA GLU A 617 -10.99 -14.46 17.45
C GLU A 617 -12.51 -14.34 17.56
N LEU A 618 -13.22 -15.40 17.19
CA LEU A 618 -14.65 -15.59 17.38
C LEU A 618 -14.86 -16.79 18.30
N SER A 619 -15.44 -16.58 19.47
CA SER A 619 -15.68 -17.61 20.49
C SER A 619 -17.13 -17.60 20.95
N ASP A 620 -17.76 -18.77 21.02
CA ASP A 620 -19.15 -18.90 21.51
C ASP A 620 -20.14 -17.99 20.74
N CYS A 621 -19.95 -17.89 19.43
CA CYS A 621 -20.72 -16.99 18.57
C CYS A 621 -21.83 -17.72 17.81
N GLN A 622 -22.85 -16.96 17.40
CA GLN A 622 -23.91 -17.43 16.52
C GLN A 622 -24.11 -16.48 15.34
N ILE A 623 -24.18 -17.05 14.13
CA ILE A 623 -24.39 -16.32 12.87
C ILE A 623 -25.58 -16.96 12.15
N SER A 624 -26.56 -16.17 11.72
CA SER A 624 -27.73 -16.73 11.02
C SER A 624 -28.52 -15.72 10.21
N LEU A 625 -29.36 -16.22 9.30
CA LEU A 625 -30.41 -15.44 8.64
C LEU A 625 -29.89 -14.22 7.85
N ASN A 626 -28.71 -14.31 7.25
CA ASN A 626 -28.26 -13.30 6.28
C ASN A 626 -29.14 -13.34 5.02
N THR A 627 -29.29 -12.22 4.33
CA THR A 627 -30.12 -12.10 3.12
C THR A 627 -29.49 -11.14 2.12
N GLY A 628 -29.46 -11.49 0.84
CA GLY A 628 -28.90 -10.61 -0.20
C GLY A 628 -27.37 -10.41 -0.12
N SER A 629 -26.70 -11.20 0.72
CA SER A 629 -25.25 -11.33 0.77
C SER A 629 -24.83 -12.68 0.18
N ASP A 630 -23.63 -12.71 -0.39
CA ASP A 630 -23.08 -13.93 -0.98
C ASP A 630 -22.54 -14.86 0.12
N ASN A 631 -22.15 -14.28 1.26
CA ASN A 631 -21.55 -14.99 2.40
C ASN A 631 -22.21 -14.59 3.72
N ALA A 632 -22.25 -15.49 4.71
CA ALA A 632 -22.58 -15.11 6.09
C ALA A 632 -21.36 -14.45 6.78
N LEU A 633 -20.18 -15.07 6.65
CA LEU A 633 -18.89 -14.48 6.99
C LEU A 633 -17.93 -14.65 5.81
N HIS A 634 -17.37 -13.54 5.36
CA HIS A 634 -16.31 -13.49 4.37
C HIS A 634 -15.01 -12.99 5.01
N ALA A 635 -13.90 -13.68 4.76
CA ALA A 635 -12.58 -13.27 5.23
C ALA A 635 -11.58 -13.27 4.08
N ALA A 636 -10.92 -12.14 3.84
CA ALA A 636 -9.96 -11.94 2.75
C ALA A 636 -8.64 -11.39 3.28
N TYR A 637 -7.53 -12.09 3.05
CA TYR A 637 -6.22 -11.74 3.59
C TYR A 637 -6.20 -11.64 5.13
N VAL A 638 -6.56 -12.73 5.81
CA VAL A 638 -6.58 -12.79 7.28
C VAL A 638 -5.56 -13.78 7.82
N GLU A 639 -4.63 -13.28 8.63
CA GLU A 639 -3.67 -14.14 9.32
C GLU A 639 -4.16 -14.53 10.73
N ASN A 640 -3.99 -15.79 11.12
CA ASN A 640 -4.38 -16.30 12.45
C ASN A 640 -5.86 -16.03 12.82
N LEU A 641 -6.79 -16.35 11.92
CA LEU A 641 -8.23 -16.37 12.23
C LEU A 641 -8.55 -17.57 13.12
N LYS A 642 -9.19 -17.32 14.27
CA LYS A 642 -9.57 -18.37 15.21
C LYS A 642 -11.07 -18.36 15.45
N ILE A 643 -11.74 -19.43 15.03
CA ILE A 643 -13.19 -19.63 15.21
C ILE A 643 -13.38 -20.83 16.13
N VAL A 644 -13.97 -20.62 17.30
CA VAL A 644 -14.17 -21.67 18.31
C VAL A 644 -15.60 -21.66 18.80
N ARG A 645 -16.28 -22.81 18.78
CA ARG A 645 -17.69 -22.92 19.22
C ARG A 645 -18.61 -21.94 18.48
N LEU A 646 -18.41 -21.81 17.17
CA LEU A 646 -19.33 -21.09 16.29
C LEU A 646 -20.54 -21.95 15.97
N ARG A 647 -21.73 -21.34 16.00
CA ARG A 647 -22.94 -21.90 15.40
C ARG A 647 -23.42 -21.03 14.23
N ALA A 648 -23.11 -21.44 13.01
CA ALA A 648 -23.65 -20.81 11.80
C ALA A 648 -24.85 -21.61 11.30
N HIS A 649 -25.99 -20.97 11.03
CA HIS A 649 -27.15 -21.69 10.51
C HIS A 649 -28.14 -20.86 9.71
N ASP A 650 -28.90 -21.53 8.83
CA ASP A 650 -29.89 -20.90 7.95
C ASP A 650 -29.27 -19.75 7.14
N CYS A 651 -28.12 -20.05 6.52
CA CYS A 651 -27.40 -19.15 5.62
C CYS A 651 -27.82 -19.48 4.18
N PRO A 652 -28.39 -18.57 3.38
CA PRO A 652 -28.90 -18.88 2.05
C PRO A 652 -27.84 -19.12 0.98
N SER A 653 -26.56 -18.93 1.31
CA SER A 653 -25.37 -19.13 0.47
C SER A 653 -24.27 -19.67 1.38
N ASP A 654 -23.01 -19.32 1.16
CA ASP A 654 -21.88 -19.78 1.97
C ASP A 654 -21.97 -19.32 3.42
N ALA A 655 -21.70 -20.24 4.34
CA ALA A 655 -21.55 -19.87 5.75
C ALA A 655 -20.21 -19.18 6.01
N LEU A 656 -19.11 -19.81 5.62
CA LEU A 656 -17.75 -19.28 5.76
C LEU A 656 -17.06 -19.31 4.41
N ASP A 657 -16.70 -18.13 3.89
CA ASP A 657 -15.88 -17.98 2.70
C ASP A 657 -14.54 -17.35 3.12
N LEU A 658 -13.47 -18.14 3.06
CA LEU A 658 -12.17 -17.81 3.65
C LEU A 658 -11.07 -17.86 2.58
N GLU A 659 -10.66 -16.69 2.13
CA GLU A 659 -9.77 -16.49 0.99
C GLU A 659 -8.44 -15.83 1.40
N PHE A 660 -7.32 -16.50 1.13
CA PHE A 660 -5.98 -16.16 1.62
C PHE A 660 -5.93 -16.05 3.15
N VAL A 661 -6.57 -17.00 3.83
CA VAL A 661 -6.69 -17.05 5.29
C VAL A 661 -5.78 -18.10 5.88
N THR A 662 -5.16 -17.79 7.02
CA THR A 662 -4.53 -18.79 7.90
C THR A 662 -5.27 -18.85 9.22
N GLY A 663 -5.52 -20.03 9.77
CA GLY A 663 -6.33 -20.13 10.97
C GLY A 663 -6.86 -21.50 11.37
N GLU A 664 -7.84 -21.48 12.27
CA GLU A 664 -8.49 -22.66 12.79
C GLU A 664 -10.00 -22.48 13.00
N VAL A 665 -10.77 -23.55 12.73
CA VAL A 665 -12.20 -23.68 13.02
C VAL A 665 -12.38 -24.90 13.92
N LEU A 666 -12.73 -24.67 15.19
CA LEU A 666 -12.76 -25.68 16.23
C LEU A 666 -14.14 -25.78 16.88
N ASP A 667 -14.58 -26.99 17.23
CA ASP A 667 -15.75 -27.22 18.10
C ASP A 667 -17.04 -26.55 17.60
N SER A 668 -17.20 -26.44 16.28
CA SER A 668 -18.20 -25.58 15.63
C SER A 668 -19.26 -26.37 14.85
N ALA A 669 -20.44 -25.78 14.67
CA ALA A 669 -21.54 -26.37 13.92
C ALA A 669 -22.02 -25.40 12.82
N ILE A 670 -22.03 -25.87 11.57
CA ILE A 670 -22.54 -25.17 10.40
C ILE A 670 -23.71 -25.97 9.84
N LEU A 671 -24.90 -25.37 9.79
CA LEU A 671 -26.16 -26.08 9.60
C LEU A 671 -27.05 -25.41 8.55
N ARG A 672 -27.56 -26.17 7.58
CA ARG A 672 -28.55 -25.69 6.59
C ARG A 672 -28.03 -24.45 5.84
N THR A 673 -27.00 -24.64 5.02
CA THR A 673 -26.48 -23.61 4.12
C THR A 673 -27.03 -23.80 2.72
N GLY A 674 -27.16 -22.71 1.95
CA GLY A 674 -27.67 -22.76 0.58
C GLY A 674 -26.63 -23.22 -0.44
N ASP A 675 -25.34 -22.94 -0.18
CA ASP A 675 -24.22 -23.42 -0.98
C ASP A 675 -23.15 -24.06 -0.07
N GLU A 676 -21.94 -23.51 0.06
CA GLU A 676 -20.89 -24.12 0.86
C GLU A 676 -21.07 -23.94 2.38
N CYS A 677 -20.65 -24.95 3.14
CA CYS A 677 -20.43 -24.74 4.58
C CYS A 677 -19.11 -23.99 4.83
N ILE A 678 -18.04 -24.37 4.12
CA ILE A 678 -16.72 -23.72 4.16
C ILE A 678 -16.15 -23.67 2.73
N ASP A 679 -16.07 -22.50 2.11
CA ASP A 679 -15.34 -22.28 0.85
C ASP A 679 -13.99 -21.62 1.10
N LEU A 680 -12.97 -22.06 0.36
CA LEU A 680 -11.59 -21.72 0.58
C LEU A 680 -10.87 -21.41 -0.73
N MET A 681 -10.16 -20.28 -0.74
CA MET A 681 -9.27 -19.89 -1.83
C MET A 681 -7.88 -19.57 -1.29
N GLY A 682 -6.86 -20.39 -1.56
CA GLY A 682 -5.47 -20.10 -1.14
C GLY A 682 -5.25 -20.02 0.38
N SER A 683 -6.01 -20.79 1.14
CA SER A 683 -6.06 -20.73 2.61
C SER A 683 -5.36 -21.91 3.28
N ARG A 684 -4.80 -21.71 4.47
CA ARG A 684 -4.26 -22.77 5.33
C ARG A 684 -5.07 -22.89 6.61
N LEU A 685 -5.82 -23.98 6.76
CA LEU A 685 -6.75 -24.15 7.88
C LEU A 685 -6.62 -25.49 8.60
N ARG A 686 -6.79 -25.42 9.92
CA ARG A 686 -7.15 -26.57 10.76
C ARG A 686 -8.65 -26.54 11.04
N VAL A 687 -9.34 -27.61 10.72
CA VAL A 687 -10.78 -27.79 11.01
C VAL A 687 -10.93 -29.01 11.91
N ASP A 688 -11.40 -28.84 13.14
CA ASP A 688 -11.37 -29.91 14.14
C ASP A 688 -12.64 -29.95 15.00
N ARG A 689 -13.21 -31.14 15.20
CA ARG A 689 -14.46 -31.37 15.96
C ARG A 689 -15.61 -30.49 15.45
N VAL A 690 -15.91 -30.60 14.15
CA VAL A 690 -16.97 -29.80 13.51
C VAL A 690 -18.15 -30.63 13.02
N HIS A 691 -19.34 -30.04 13.04
CA HIS A 691 -20.55 -30.63 12.44
C HIS A 691 -20.98 -29.78 11.24
N LEU A 692 -20.92 -30.34 10.04
CA LEU A 692 -21.31 -29.68 8.79
C LEU A 692 -22.54 -30.41 8.23
N LEU A 693 -23.74 -29.88 8.51
CA LEU A 693 -24.99 -30.61 8.30
C LEU A 693 -25.93 -29.87 7.35
N GLY A 694 -26.27 -30.51 6.22
CA GLY A 694 -27.16 -29.96 5.21
C GLY A 694 -26.56 -28.75 4.48
N CYS A 695 -25.33 -28.89 3.98
CA CYS A 695 -24.73 -27.90 3.10
C CYS A 695 -25.30 -28.06 1.68
N GLY A 696 -25.82 -27.01 1.05
CA GLY A 696 -26.45 -27.12 -0.27
C GLY A 696 -25.47 -27.58 -1.37
N GLY A 697 -24.27 -27.01 -1.37
CA GLY A 697 -23.15 -27.33 -2.25
C GLY A 697 -22.13 -28.26 -1.58
N ASN A 698 -20.91 -27.76 -1.37
CA ASN A 698 -19.83 -28.54 -0.74
C ASN A 698 -19.79 -28.34 0.79
N ALA A 699 -19.50 -29.40 1.56
CA ALA A 699 -19.25 -29.21 3.00
C ALA A 699 -17.92 -28.48 3.25
N VAL A 700 -16.86 -28.86 2.52
CA VAL A 700 -15.62 -28.08 2.42
C VAL A 700 -15.14 -28.04 0.97
N SER A 701 -14.97 -26.85 0.41
CA SER A 701 -14.38 -26.61 -0.91
C SER A 701 -13.00 -25.98 -0.75
N ALA A 702 -11.96 -26.69 -1.19
CA ALA A 702 -10.56 -26.25 -1.09
C ALA A 702 -9.97 -25.91 -2.47
N GLY A 703 -9.84 -24.63 -2.75
CA GLY A 703 -9.31 -24.07 -3.99
C GLY A 703 -7.95 -23.38 -3.86
N GLU A 704 -7.34 -23.09 -5.01
CA GLU A 704 -6.27 -22.11 -5.17
C GLU A 704 -5.01 -22.33 -4.31
N ARG A 705 -4.51 -23.56 -4.22
CA ARG A 705 -3.37 -23.94 -3.36
C ARG A 705 -3.68 -23.86 -1.87
N SER A 706 -4.92 -24.20 -1.49
CA SER A 706 -5.28 -24.34 -0.08
C SER A 706 -4.62 -25.58 0.56
N ASP A 707 -4.34 -25.52 1.86
CA ASP A 707 -3.79 -26.60 2.70
C ASP A 707 -4.69 -26.77 3.92
N VAL A 708 -5.49 -27.84 3.92
CA VAL A 708 -6.58 -28.01 4.88
C VAL A 708 -6.42 -29.33 5.63
N ARG A 709 -6.45 -29.25 6.96
CA ARG A 709 -6.42 -30.43 7.84
C ARG A 709 -7.72 -30.54 8.61
N ILE A 710 -8.49 -31.58 8.30
CA ILE A 710 -9.81 -31.86 8.88
C ILE A 710 -9.70 -33.07 9.82
N THR A 711 -10.12 -32.90 11.07
CA THR A 711 -10.12 -33.96 12.07
C THR A 711 -11.45 -34.00 12.83
N SER A 712 -11.97 -35.20 13.11
CA SER A 712 -13.19 -35.36 13.92
C SER A 712 -14.41 -34.60 13.37
N ALA A 713 -14.57 -34.55 12.04
CA ALA A 713 -15.70 -33.89 11.40
C ALA A 713 -16.89 -34.84 11.19
N VAL A 714 -18.11 -34.35 11.37
CA VAL A 714 -19.35 -35.03 11.02
C VAL A 714 -20.01 -34.24 9.89
N ILE A 715 -19.95 -34.79 8.67
CA ILE A 715 -20.49 -34.21 7.46
C ILE A 715 -21.72 -35.02 7.05
N VAL A 716 -22.90 -34.39 7.03
CA VAL A 716 -24.16 -35.08 6.72
C VAL A 716 -25.02 -34.30 5.74
N GLY A 717 -25.37 -34.93 4.62
CA GLY A 717 -26.18 -34.30 3.57
C GLY A 717 -25.40 -33.32 2.70
N GLY A 718 -25.99 -32.91 1.58
CA GLY A 718 -25.41 -31.98 0.61
C GLY A 718 -24.91 -32.61 -0.68
N ASP A 719 -24.42 -31.80 -1.63
CA ASP A 719 -23.93 -32.29 -2.91
C ASP A 719 -22.59 -33.03 -2.73
N THR A 720 -21.53 -32.35 -2.29
CA THR A 720 -20.21 -32.96 -2.12
C THR A 720 -19.69 -32.77 -0.68
N GLY A 721 -19.13 -33.82 -0.09
CA GLY A 721 -18.52 -33.72 1.24
C GLY A 721 -17.25 -32.87 1.20
N LEU A 722 -16.19 -33.39 0.56
CA LEU A 722 -14.91 -32.68 0.44
C LEU A 722 -14.54 -32.47 -1.03
N LEU A 723 -14.18 -31.25 -1.40
CA LEU A 723 -13.69 -30.90 -2.73
C LEU A 723 -12.26 -30.35 -2.67
N ALA A 724 -11.34 -30.92 -3.44
CA ALA A 724 -9.99 -30.39 -3.64
C ALA A 724 -9.75 -30.00 -5.11
N LYS A 725 -9.51 -28.72 -5.40
CA LYS A 725 -9.29 -28.15 -6.74
C LYS A 725 -8.07 -27.23 -6.75
N ASN A 726 -7.55 -26.93 -7.95
CA ASN A 726 -6.54 -25.88 -8.15
C ASN A 726 -5.25 -26.01 -7.32
N ASN A 727 -4.70 -27.24 -7.24
CA ASN A 727 -3.46 -27.57 -6.50
C ASN A 727 -3.58 -27.44 -4.97
N SER A 728 -4.77 -27.73 -4.43
CA SER A 728 -5.01 -27.76 -2.98
C SER A 728 -4.76 -29.15 -2.39
N ASP A 729 -4.35 -29.20 -1.13
CA ASP A 729 -4.09 -30.41 -0.34
C ASP A 729 -5.11 -30.48 0.81
N VAL A 730 -5.92 -31.55 0.84
CA VAL A 730 -6.93 -31.78 1.88
C VAL A 730 -6.65 -33.09 2.61
N THR A 731 -6.22 -33.00 3.86
CA THR A 731 -6.05 -34.15 4.74
C THR A 731 -7.26 -34.28 5.66
N CYS A 732 -7.98 -35.41 5.60
CA CYS A 732 -9.12 -35.69 6.47
C CYS A 732 -8.91 -36.98 7.26
N SER A 733 -9.13 -36.96 8.58
CA SER A 733 -9.02 -38.14 9.45
C SER A 733 -10.07 -38.16 10.56
N SER A 734 -10.36 -39.36 11.08
CA SER A 734 -11.31 -39.57 12.19
C SER A 734 -12.69 -38.93 11.96
N SER A 735 -13.13 -38.86 10.71
CA SER A 735 -14.32 -38.09 10.29
C SER A 735 -15.34 -38.98 9.59
N VAL A 736 -16.61 -38.59 9.65
CA VAL A 736 -17.74 -39.28 9.02
C VAL A 736 -18.32 -38.39 7.93
N ILE A 737 -18.40 -38.92 6.72
CA ILE A 737 -19.12 -38.31 5.59
C ILE A 737 -20.28 -39.23 5.25
N TYR A 738 -21.51 -38.74 5.41
CA TYR A 738 -22.71 -39.55 5.30
C TYR A 738 -23.81 -38.84 4.49
N ARG A 739 -24.47 -39.57 3.58
CA ARG A 739 -25.58 -39.08 2.75
C ARG A 739 -25.26 -37.80 1.93
N THR A 740 -24.02 -37.61 1.52
CA THR A 740 -23.69 -36.64 0.46
C THR A 740 -23.89 -37.26 -0.92
N GLY A 741 -24.10 -36.46 -1.95
CA GLY A 741 -24.13 -36.95 -3.35
C GLY A 741 -22.78 -37.54 -3.77
N THR A 742 -21.70 -36.81 -3.49
CA THR A 742 -20.30 -37.24 -3.63
C THR A 742 -19.59 -37.16 -2.28
N GLY A 743 -18.90 -38.21 -1.84
CA GLY A 743 -18.15 -38.18 -0.58
C GLY A 743 -16.94 -37.26 -0.64
N VAL A 744 -16.02 -37.56 -1.56
CA VAL A 744 -14.79 -36.79 -1.81
C VAL A 744 -14.61 -36.63 -3.31
N ARG A 745 -14.32 -35.41 -3.76
CA ARG A 745 -14.03 -35.06 -5.16
C ARG A 745 -12.67 -34.38 -5.24
N VAL A 746 -11.78 -34.92 -6.06
CA VAL A 746 -10.49 -34.31 -6.37
C VAL A 746 -10.48 -33.95 -7.85
N GLU A 747 -10.40 -32.65 -8.14
CA GLU A 747 -10.38 -32.15 -9.51
C GLU A 747 -8.98 -32.26 -10.12
N LYS A 748 -8.96 -32.56 -11.43
CA LYS A 748 -7.73 -32.68 -12.20
C LYS A 748 -6.98 -31.34 -12.23
N LYS A 749 -5.66 -31.43 -12.44
CA LYS A 749 -4.77 -30.29 -12.64
C LYS A 749 -5.34 -29.33 -13.69
N GLN A 750 -5.57 -28.07 -13.30
CA GLN A 750 -5.80 -26.98 -14.25
C GLN A 750 -4.45 -26.39 -14.71
N GLU A 751 -4.34 -25.98 -15.98
CA GLU A 751 -3.12 -25.37 -16.52
C GLU A 751 -2.68 -24.09 -15.77
N ARG A 752 -3.62 -23.46 -15.06
CA ARG A 752 -3.41 -22.25 -14.24
C ARG A 752 -2.51 -22.52 -13.02
N TYR A 753 -2.48 -23.77 -12.54
CA TYR A 753 -1.74 -24.19 -11.35
C TYR A 753 -0.73 -25.28 -11.70
N SER A 754 0.52 -25.14 -11.26
CA SER A 754 1.60 -26.03 -11.68
C SER A 754 1.54 -27.44 -11.05
N GLY A 755 0.86 -27.61 -9.92
CA GLY A 755 0.72 -28.88 -9.21
C GLY A 755 -0.69 -29.51 -9.30
N ALA A 756 -0.86 -30.66 -8.65
CA ALA A 756 -2.10 -31.43 -8.64
C ALA A 756 -2.74 -31.39 -7.25
N SER A 757 -4.07 -31.33 -7.19
CA SER A 757 -4.82 -31.41 -5.95
C SER A 757 -4.73 -32.81 -5.33
N ARG A 758 -4.81 -32.90 -4.00
CA ARG A 758 -4.64 -34.15 -3.24
C ARG A 758 -5.67 -34.30 -2.13
#